data_AF-A0A1V8UIJ1-F1
#
_entry.id   AF-A0A1V8UIJ1-F1
#
_cell.length_a   1.000
_cell.length_b   1.000
_cell.length_c   1.000
_cell.angle_alpha   90.00
_cell.angle_beta   90.00
_cell.angle_gamma   90.00
#
_symmetry.space_group_name_H-M   'P 1'
#
loop_
_entity.id
_entity.type
_entity.pdbx_description
1 polymer ?
#
loop_
_entity_poly.entity_id
_entity_poly.type
_entity_poly.pdbx_seq_one_letter_code
_entity_poly.pdbx_strand_id
1 'polypeptide(L)'
;MGRRRSSIEPRNGAGTANTTGNRGGHVRRTSKPQTNDVLERETANPQPMERSTSTLSTASTASTEDSDLRERIEKGGGGMEAYVAFKGASKTPPITPDSLSELDMPRIIKNPKLRHDVNFDRELHFRPNLDGSKGKEKIKAADQYWKALEPEIYLINKARRELYGTDDQQKLEFWKGIMKKSRKRLRKVFEVVRDILKTLVPDADQSKIEERLDVDLLFQQIDNGMCDLVDLANWLATVIKKHCAPMRDNSVDEMQKSITEGALKDEQTILVNGLRLLLLLLENMKLDVANHQIRAMRPLLIADTITFQQRYNAHRISIGKLDKEESRAWLEREHRRYRREVLSATPLNSLTHALLWDLIFADSTTTLKPTFYLDIDRLRTLRQELHSSICLRIVLDLFHELCDRVKPSKEADATLTNRVDDIVGVQGLWLDSYQNIAVELVRSIQQVEAEDPSGVPEHERIETAERRLLEDLPTSSEAFNQLGHETMEQLLPRAIASIDLHYSLSAADLQEALVPPLPLPTPSTTGLGYGAILTPVPPPQTPVDPDLDLIKRFTHIVVLHWQVWSELVYLAPQDEEHEDDVEPGRRRARGRKAESEVGDGEGSERSSSPSPAGFVECGHHLIPSSGTAGARSDGAGWVGSSDALDELLSHDGEMEGPDSPEVSKDASGM
;
A
#
# COMPACT_ATOMS: atom_id res chain seq x y z
N MET A 1 49.76 12.71 -56.15
CA MET A 1 49.23 13.99 -55.65
C MET A 1 48.25 13.67 -54.52
N GLY A 2 48.24 14.23 -53.32
CA GLY A 2 49.31 14.67 -52.40
C GLY A 2 48.97 14.03 -51.03
N ARG A 3 49.92 13.34 -50.37
CA ARG A 3 50.70 13.77 -49.17
C ARG A 3 49.82 13.92 -47.89
N ARG A 4 50.11 13.34 -46.72
CA ARG A 4 51.25 12.61 -46.11
C ARG A 4 50.71 11.98 -44.78
N ARG A 5 50.97 10.70 -44.45
CA ARG A 5 52.00 10.15 -43.50
C ARG A 5 51.86 10.62 -42.04
N SER A 6 52.06 9.84 -40.97
CA SER A 6 52.50 8.45 -40.75
C SER A 6 52.67 8.19 -39.24
N SER A 7 52.40 6.96 -38.78
CA SER A 7 53.17 6.13 -37.80
C SER A 7 53.39 6.68 -36.35
N ILE A 8 53.49 5.87 -35.28
CA ILE A 8 54.56 4.92 -34.92
C ILE A 8 54.18 4.26 -33.56
N GLU A 9 54.38 2.95 -33.40
CA GLU A 9 54.51 2.19 -32.13
C GLU A 9 55.93 2.36 -31.54
N PRO A 10 56.22 2.23 -30.21
CA PRO A 10 56.62 0.90 -29.69
C PRO A 10 56.52 0.61 -28.16
N ARG A 11 56.46 -0.70 -27.85
CA ARG A 11 57.13 -1.54 -26.81
C ARG A 11 57.34 -1.13 -25.33
N ASN A 12 56.96 -2.12 -24.49
CA ASN A 12 57.66 -2.75 -23.35
C ASN A 12 57.88 -2.01 -22.00
N GLY A 13 57.44 -2.69 -20.92
CA GLY A 13 58.33 -3.03 -19.80
C GLY A 13 57.79 -2.91 -18.37
N ALA A 14 57.59 -4.07 -17.71
CA ALA A 14 57.75 -4.40 -16.27
C ALA A 14 57.02 -3.54 -15.20
N GLY A 15 56.50 -4.04 -14.08
CA GLY A 15 56.57 -5.32 -13.40
C GLY A 15 56.08 -5.14 -11.95
N THR A 16 55.80 -6.27 -11.27
CA THR A 16 55.64 -6.48 -9.80
C THR A 16 54.41 -5.85 -9.13
N ALA A 17 53.43 -6.63 -8.62
CA ALA A 17 53.45 -7.46 -7.39
C ALA A 17 53.68 -6.61 -6.13
N ASN A 18 53.03 -6.77 -4.98
CA ASN A 18 52.09 -7.75 -4.46
C ASN A 18 51.57 -7.19 -3.10
N THR A 19 50.37 -7.61 -2.71
CA THR A 19 49.93 -7.98 -1.35
C THR A 19 50.32 -7.12 -0.12
N THR A 20 49.30 -6.74 0.66
CA THR A 20 49.10 -6.93 2.12
C THR A 20 48.10 -5.85 2.57
N GLY A 21 47.12 -6.07 3.44
CA GLY A 21 46.97 -7.12 4.43
C GLY A 21 46.53 -6.46 5.73
N ASN A 22 45.30 -6.78 6.13
CA ASN A 22 44.88 -6.99 7.51
C ASN A 22 44.44 -5.80 8.41
N ARG A 23 43.23 -6.04 8.95
CA ARG A 23 42.79 -5.85 10.33
C ARG A 23 42.53 -4.44 10.87
N GLY A 24 41.23 -4.16 10.96
CA GLY A 24 40.64 -3.29 11.96
C GLY A 24 40.47 -3.95 13.34
N GLY A 25 40.22 -3.07 14.31
CA GLY A 25 40.08 -3.25 15.75
C GLY A 25 40.63 -1.96 16.37
N HIS A 26 39.97 -1.19 17.23
CA HIS A 26 38.96 -1.49 18.22
C HIS A 26 38.39 -0.15 18.78
N VAL A 27 37.14 -0.21 19.25
CA VAL A 27 36.63 0.37 20.52
C VAL A 27 36.65 1.90 20.75
N ARG A 28 35.44 2.47 20.59
CA ARG A 28 34.53 3.10 21.60
C ARG A 28 35.10 3.92 22.79
N ARG A 29 34.36 5.03 23.03
CA ARG A 29 34.15 5.83 24.27
C ARG A 29 35.23 6.88 24.60
N THR A 30 34.98 8.09 25.13
CA THR A 30 33.79 8.86 25.58
C THR A 30 34.30 10.29 25.93
N SER A 31 33.38 11.26 25.95
CA SER A 31 33.32 12.43 26.85
C SER A 31 34.43 13.52 26.85
N LYS A 32 34.01 14.72 26.41
CA LYS A 32 34.47 16.09 26.81
C LYS A 32 34.28 16.33 28.35
N PRO A 33 34.57 17.50 28.99
CA PRO A 33 34.89 18.83 28.44
C PRO A 33 35.88 19.74 29.26
N GLN A 34 35.99 21.02 28.80
CA GLN A 34 36.35 22.26 29.53
C GLN A 34 37.87 22.51 29.78
N THR A 35 38.47 23.71 29.67
CA THR A 35 38.03 25.13 29.61
C THR A 35 39.17 26.03 29.08
N ASN A 36 38.79 27.20 28.56
CA ASN A 36 39.50 28.47 28.28
C ASN A 36 40.88 28.72 28.93
N ASP A 37 41.81 29.37 28.20
CA ASP A 37 42.06 30.82 28.38
C ASP A 37 42.98 31.47 27.32
N VAL A 38 42.87 32.80 27.28
CA VAL A 38 43.33 33.82 26.33
C VAL A 38 44.82 34.18 26.47
N LEU A 39 45.51 34.59 25.37
CA LEU A 39 46.41 35.78 25.35
C LEU A 39 46.95 36.15 23.95
N GLU A 40 47.02 37.45 23.75
CA GLU A 40 47.23 38.26 22.55
C GLU A 40 48.67 38.27 22.01
N ARG A 41 48.82 38.62 20.71
CA ARG A 41 49.82 39.61 20.25
C ARG A 41 49.60 40.04 18.79
N GLU A 42 49.23 41.31 18.64
CA GLU A 42 49.77 42.35 17.72
C GLU A 42 51.04 41.97 16.93
N THR A 43 51.36 42.43 15.71
CA THR A 43 50.96 43.55 14.83
C THR A 43 51.67 43.32 13.48
N ALA A 44 51.12 43.81 12.36
CA ALA A 44 51.85 44.56 11.31
C ALA A 44 51.02 44.66 10.02
N ASN A 45 50.74 45.91 9.63
CA ASN A 45 50.14 46.31 8.36
C ASN A 45 51.23 46.41 7.27
N PRO A 46 50.92 46.16 5.98
CA PRO A 46 51.03 47.26 5.02
C PRO A 46 49.97 47.26 3.89
N GLN A 47 49.52 48.45 3.51
CA GLN A 47 48.79 48.75 2.26
C GLN A 47 49.77 49.01 1.09
N PRO A 48 49.32 49.31 -0.15
CA PRO A 48 48.32 48.64 -1.02
C PRO A 48 48.85 48.46 -2.47
N MET A 49 48.27 47.56 -3.29
CA MET A 49 48.14 47.78 -4.75
C MET A 49 47.19 46.76 -5.40
N GLU A 50 46.41 47.26 -6.36
CA GLU A 50 45.20 46.69 -6.94
C GLU A 50 45.44 45.57 -7.98
N ARG A 51 44.59 44.52 -7.96
CA ARG A 51 44.03 43.93 -9.20
C ARG A 51 42.82 43.01 -8.96
N SER A 52 41.68 43.47 -9.48
CA SER A 52 40.61 42.73 -10.18
C SER A 52 39.87 41.58 -9.47
N THR A 53 38.75 42.00 -8.91
CA THR A 53 37.45 41.33 -8.76
C THR A 53 37.01 40.47 -9.97
N SER A 54 36.39 39.32 -9.68
CA SER A 54 35.23 38.81 -10.46
C SER A 54 34.50 37.59 -9.86
N THR A 55 34.94 37.02 -8.73
CA THR A 55 34.28 35.82 -8.15
C THR A 55 33.70 36.00 -6.74
N LEU A 56 33.88 37.15 -6.07
CA LEU A 56 33.32 37.39 -4.73
C LEU A 56 31.97 38.13 -4.71
N SER A 57 31.58 38.82 -5.79
CA SER A 57 30.38 39.68 -5.77
C SER A 57 29.07 38.89 -5.79
N THR A 58 29.02 37.72 -6.42
CA THR A 58 27.80 36.90 -6.53
C THR A 58 27.40 36.19 -5.23
N ALA A 59 28.38 35.84 -4.39
CA ALA A 59 28.09 35.22 -3.08
C ALA A 59 27.59 36.26 -2.07
N SER A 60 28.12 37.49 -2.10
CA SER A 60 27.70 38.58 -1.22
C SER A 60 26.31 39.11 -1.57
N THR A 61 25.95 39.21 -2.85
CA THR A 61 24.60 39.66 -3.27
C THR A 61 23.54 38.60 -2.96
N ALA A 62 23.86 37.31 -3.15
CA ALA A 62 22.94 36.22 -2.81
C ALA A 62 22.62 36.17 -1.31
N SER A 63 23.58 36.43 -0.43
CA SER A 63 23.34 36.48 1.02
C SER A 63 22.51 37.69 1.46
N THR A 64 22.67 38.84 0.80
CA THR A 64 21.88 40.05 1.09
C THR A 64 20.44 39.91 0.60
N GLU A 65 20.23 39.36 -0.60
CA GLU A 65 18.89 39.12 -1.14
C GLU A 65 18.10 38.05 -0.35
N ASP A 66 18.78 37.01 0.15
CA ASP A 66 18.17 35.97 1.01
C ASP A 66 17.77 36.56 2.38
N SER A 67 18.58 37.48 2.91
CA SER A 67 18.26 38.26 4.12
C SER A 67 17.05 39.18 3.91
N ASP A 68 16.98 39.87 2.77
CA ASP A 68 15.86 40.77 2.44
C ASP A 68 14.54 40.01 2.25
N LEU A 69 14.59 38.83 1.61
CA LEU A 69 13.41 37.96 1.47
C LEU A 69 12.92 37.47 2.83
N ARG A 70 13.84 37.08 3.72
CA ARG A 70 13.51 36.65 5.07
C ARG A 70 12.83 37.75 5.86
N GLU A 71 13.41 38.95 5.92
CA GLU A 71 12.83 40.09 6.65
C GLU A 71 11.41 40.43 6.14
N ARG A 72 11.18 40.29 4.83
CA ARG A 72 9.87 40.53 4.22
C ARG A 72 8.85 39.47 4.57
N ILE A 73 9.25 38.20 4.67
CA ILE A 73 8.38 37.11 5.13
C ILE A 73 8.00 37.33 6.61
N GLU A 74 8.97 37.73 7.44
CA GLU A 74 8.74 38.12 8.85
C GLU A 74 7.74 39.28 8.97
N LYS A 75 7.86 40.32 8.12
CA LYS A 75 6.89 41.42 8.05
C LYS A 75 5.50 41.03 7.52
N GLY A 76 5.37 39.87 6.87
CA GLY A 76 4.10 39.30 6.43
C GLY A 76 3.40 38.44 7.47
N GLY A 77 3.92 38.39 8.71
CA GLY A 77 3.41 37.52 9.77
C GLY A 77 3.99 36.11 9.76
N GLY A 78 4.88 35.79 8.82
CA GLY A 78 5.54 34.48 8.71
C GLY A 78 6.84 34.42 9.51
N GLY A 79 6.94 33.53 10.50
CA GLY A 79 8.17 33.36 11.28
C GLY A 79 9.31 32.64 10.52
N MET A 80 10.38 32.31 11.25
CA MET A 80 11.51 31.52 10.72
C MET A 80 11.06 30.19 10.09
N GLU A 81 10.03 29.56 10.64
CA GLU A 81 9.44 28.34 10.08
C GLU A 81 8.87 28.56 8.66
N ALA A 82 8.16 29.67 8.43
CA ALA A 82 7.58 29.98 7.13
C ALA A 82 8.68 30.26 6.09
N TYR A 83 9.77 30.92 6.51
CA TYR A 83 10.94 31.14 5.68
C TYR A 83 11.63 29.83 5.27
N VAL A 84 11.87 28.94 6.24
CA VAL A 84 12.46 27.62 6.00
C VAL A 84 11.58 26.79 5.06
N ALA A 85 10.27 26.79 5.28
CA ALA A 85 9.31 26.11 4.41
C ALA A 85 9.32 26.71 2.99
N PHE A 86 9.28 28.03 2.85
CA PHE A 86 9.32 28.72 1.55
C PHE A 86 10.53 28.31 0.69
N LYS A 87 11.70 28.14 1.34
CA LYS A 87 12.96 27.75 0.69
C LYS A 87 13.04 26.24 0.42
N GLY A 88 12.64 25.42 1.38
CA GLY A 88 12.93 23.98 1.37
C GLY A 88 11.76 23.04 1.00
N ALA A 89 10.51 23.47 1.11
CA ALA A 89 9.37 22.60 0.83
C ALA A 89 9.26 22.26 -0.66
N SER A 90 8.61 21.14 -0.97
CA SER A 90 8.37 20.71 -2.36
C SER A 90 7.71 21.81 -3.21
N LYS A 91 8.00 21.80 -4.51
CA LYS A 91 7.34 22.67 -5.51
C LYS A 91 6.05 22.05 -6.06
N THR A 92 5.89 20.74 -5.92
CA THR A 92 4.68 20.03 -6.34
C THR A 92 3.69 19.93 -5.18
N PRO A 93 2.38 20.15 -5.42
CA PRO A 93 1.35 19.93 -4.42
C PRO A 93 1.36 18.50 -3.88
N PRO A 94 0.85 18.28 -2.66
CA PRO A 94 0.80 16.94 -2.05
C PRO A 94 -0.16 15.97 -2.75
N ILE A 95 -1.17 16.51 -3.45
CA ILE A 95 -2.13 15.75 -4.26
C ILE A 95 -1.88 16.13 -5.72
N THR A 96 -1.69 15.16 -6.60
CA THR A 96 -1.45 15.37 -8.03
C THR A 96 -2.27 14.39 -8.87
N PRO A 97 -2.49 14.63 -10.18
CA PRO A 97 -3.10 13.64 -11.06
C PRO A 97 -2.35 12.31 -11.01
N ASP A 98 -1.02 12.35 -11.00
CA ASP A 98 -0.18 11.15 -10.93
C ASP A 98 -0.39 10.39 -9.61
N SER A 99 -0.48 11.08 -8.47
CA SER A 99 -0.73 10.43 -7.18
C SER A 99 -2.12 9.79 -7.09
N LEU A 100 -3.05 10.21 -7.94
CA LEU A 100 -4.40 9.67 -8.02
C LEU A 100 -4.60 8.70 -9.19
N SER A 101 -3.61 8.53 -10.06
CA SER A 101 -3.72 7.71 -11.28
C SER A 101 -3.93 6.22 -10.97
N GLU A 102 -3.50 5.76 -9.80
CA GLU A 102 -3.75 4.39 -9.29
C GLU A 102 -5.23 4.10 -9.06
N LEU A 103 -6.04 5.14 -8.90
CA LEU A 103 -7.49 5.07 -8.76
C LEU A 103 -8.21 5.06 -10.12
N ASP A 104 -7.48 5.08 -11.24
CA ASP A 104 -8.07 5.00 -12.57
C ASP A 104 -8.44 3.56 -12.93
N MET A 105 -9.57 3.40 -13.63
CA MET A 105 -10.13 2.10 -14.01
C MET A 105 -9.13 1.10 -14.61
N PRO A 106 -8.26 1.48 -15.58
CA PRO A 106 -7.31 0.53 -16.15
C PRO A 106 -6.30 0.00 -15.12
N ARG A 107 -5.91 0.83 -14.14
CA ARG A 107 -4.99 0.43 -13.07
C ARG A 107 -5.67 -0.43 -12.02
N ILE A 108 -6.91 -0.08 -11.65
CA ILE A 108 -7.75 -0.88 -10.75
C ILE A 108 -7.93 -2.30 -11.32
N ILE A 109 -8.31 -2.40 -12.60
CA ILE A 109 -8.57 -3.69 -13.26
C ILE A 109 -7.31 -4.53 -13.41
N LYS A 110 -6.13 -3.93 -13.59
CA LYS A 110 -4.87 -4.68 -13.74
C LYS A 110 -4.15 -4.97 -12.42
N ASN A 111 -4.66 -4.49 -11.28
CA ASN A 111 -4.00 -4.65 -9.99
C ASN A 111 -4.22 -6.08 -9.42
N PRO A 112 -3.16 -6.91 -9.32
CA PRO A 112 -3.30 -8.29 -8.84
C PRO A 112 -3.65 -8.37 -7.36
N LYS A 113 -3.16 -7.46 -6.53
CA LYS A 113 -3.42 -7.43 -5.09
C LYS A 113 -4.87 -7.06 -4.82
N LEU A 114 -5.38 -6.03 -5.50
CA LEU A 114 -6.78 -5.64 -5.41
C LEU A 114 -7.71 -6.77 -5.85
N ARG A 115 -7.43 -7.40 -7.01
CA ARG A 115 -8.22 -8.54 -7.51
C ARG A 115 -8.22 -9.72 -6.55
N HIS A 116 -7.11 -9.98 -5.90
CA HIS A 116 -7.04 -11.02 -4.89
C HIS A 116 -7.84 -10.64 -3.64
N ASP A 117 -7.65 -9.43 -3.11
CA ASP A 117 -8.27 -8.97 -1.87
C ASP A 117 -9.79 -8.82 -1.95
N VAL A 118 -10.37 -8.49 -3.12
CA VAL A 118 -11.83 -8.42 -3.28
C VAL A 118 -12.55 -9.74 -3.01
N ASN A 119 -11.86 -10.88 -3.05
CA ASN A 119 -12.43 -12.19 -2.73
C ASN A 119 -12.64 -12.36 -1.22
N PHE A 120 -11.77 -11.78 -0.39
CA PHE A 120 -11.81 -11.96 1.06
C PHE A 120 -12.59 -10.88 1.81
N ASP A 121 -12.83 -9.73 1.17
CA ASP A 121 -13.35 -8.56 1.84
C ASP A 121 -14.46 -7.86 1.07
N ARG A 122 -15.71 -8.08 1.47
CA ARG A 122 -16.91 -7.42 0.90
C ARG A 122 -16.88 -5.90 1.06
N GLU A 123 -16.12 -5.38 2.03
CA GLU A 123 -16.03 -3.94 2.31
C GLU A 123 -14.86 -3.26 1.61
N LEU A 124 -14.06 -3.94 0.79
CA LEU A 124 -12.87 -3.33 0.19
C LEU A 124 -13.19 -1.99 -0.52
N HIS A 125 -12.50 -0.93 -0.11
CA HIS A 125 -12.58 0.40 -0.70
C HIS A 125 -11.29 1.18 -0.47
N PHE A 126 -10.98 2.08 -1.39
CA PHE A 126 -9.89 3.03 -1.28
C PHE A 126 -10.17 4.05 -0.18
N ARG A 127 -9.11 4.33 0.59
CA ARG A 127 -9.05 5.38 1.61
C ARG A 127 -7.70 6.10 1.50
N PRO A 128 -7.59 7.37 1.94
CA PRO A 128 -6.30 8.02 2.06
C PRO A 128 -5.40 7.23 3.02
N ASN A 129 -4.22 6.82 2.56
CA ASN A 129 -3.27 6.11 3.41
C ASN A 129 -2.48 7.12 4.26
N LEU A 130 -2.96 7.33 5.49
CA LEU A 130 -2.38 8.24 6.48
C LEU A 130 -1.61 7.52 7.58
N ASP A 131 -1.58 6.19 7.54
CA ASP A 131 -1.05 5.35 8.60
C ASP A 131 0.46 5.09 8.46
N GLY A 132 1.06 4.63 9.55
CA GLY A 132 2.48 4.30 9.61
C GLY A 132 3.44 5.49 9.54
N SER A 133 4.73 5.19 9.46
CA SER A 133 5.79 6.20 9.35
C SER A 133 5.69 6.99 8.03
N LYS A 134 5.43 6.30 6.92
CA LYS A 134 5.25 6.90 5.60
C LYS A 134 4.05 7.86 5.55
N GLY A 135 2.91 7.50 6.15
CA GLY A 135 1.73 8.38 6.23
C GLY A 135 2.02 9.65 7.04
N LYS A 136 2.66 9.51 8.21
CA LYS A 136 3.12 10.65 9.03
C LYS A 136 4.09 11.56 8.27
N GLU A 137 5.02 10.99 7.50
CA GLU A 137 5.94 11.75 6.65
C GLU A 137 5.21 12.50 5.53
N LYS A 138 4.24 11.87 4.86
CA LYS A 138 3.40 12.52 3.84
C LYS A 138 2.61 13.70 4.41
N ILE A 139 1.98 13.54 5.58
CA ILE A 139 1.25 14.62 6.25
C ILE A 139 2.18 15.79 6.56
N LYS A 140 3.35 15.51 7.15
CA LYS A 140 4.34 16.53 7.49
C LYS A 140 4.86 17.27 6.24
N ALA A 141 5.11 16.55 5.14
CA ALA A 141 5.52 17.16 3.88
C ALA A 141 4.41 18.04 3.28
N ALA A 142 3.15 17.60 3.35
CA ALA A 142 2.00 18.39 2.91
C ALA A 142 1.85 19.67 3.74
N ASP A 143 1.95 19.60 5.06
CA ASP A 143 1.87 20.78 5.93
C ASP A 143 3.01 21.78 5.66
N GLN A 144 4.23 21.29 5.40
CA GLN A 144 5.34 22.14 4.97
C GLN A 144 5.06 22.83 3.62
N TYR A 145 4.44 22.11 2.67
CA TYR A 145 4.05 22.68 1.38
C TYR A 145 3.05 23.83 1.56
N TRP A 146 2.00 23.64 2.37
CA TRP A 146 0.98 24.67 2.60
C TRP A 146 1.54 25.87 3.36
N LYS A 147 2.35 25.65 4.42
CA LYS A 147 3.08 26.72 5.12
C LYS A 147 3.99 27.53 4.20
N ALA A 148 4.56 26.89 3.17
CA ALA A 148 5.43 27.55 2.19
C ALA A 148 4.65 28.40 1.18
N LEU A 149 3.37 28.12 0.95
CA LEU A 149 2.52 28.82 -0.01
C LEU A 149 2.02 30.17 0.54
N GLU A 150 1.83 30.29 1.85
CA GLU A 150 1.41 31.54 2.52
C GLU A 150 2.35 32.73 2.22
N PRO A 151 3.67 32.65 2.51
CA PRO A 151 4.59 33.73 2.18
C PRO A 151 4.74 33.96 0.67
N GLU A 152 4.55 32.92 -0.15
CA GLU A 152 4.55 33.05 -1.61
C GLU A 152 3.41 33.96 -2.09
N ILE A 153 2.17 33.71 -1.65
CA ILE A 153 1.01 34.55 -1.97
C ILE A 153 1.20 35.96 -1.41
N TYR A 154 1.68 36.09 -0.18
CA TYR A 154 1.95 37.40 0.44
C TYR A 154 2.93 38.22 -0.40
N LEU A 155 4.05 37.62 -0.80
CA LEU A 155 5.08 38.31 -1.58
C LEU A 155 4.57 38.69 -2.98
N ILE A 156 3.74 37.85 -3.62
CA ILE A 156 3.09 38.19 -4.90
C ILE A 156 2.18 39.40 -4.75
N ASN A 157 1.28 39.39 -3.76
CA ASN A 157 0.35 40.50 -3.51
C ASN A 157 1.08 41.79 -3.13
N LYS A 158 2.15 41.69 -2.34
CA LYS A 158 2.98 42.83 -1.96
C LYS A 158 3.72 43.41 -3.16
N ALA A 159 4.40 42.56 -3.94
CA ALA A 159 5.13 42.99 -5.13
C ALA A 159 4.18 43.68 -6.14
N ARG A 160 2.98 43.12 -6.33
CA ARG A 160 1.95 43.72 -7.18
C ARG A 160 1.59 45.14 -6.73
N ARG A 161 1.25 45.33 -5.46
CA ARG A 161 0.88 46.66 -4.91
C ARG A 161 1.98 47.69 -5.14
N GLU A 162 3.22 47.28 -4.96
CA GLU A 162 4.39 48.16 -5.08
C GLU A 162 4.73 48.51 -6.53
N LEU A 163 4.54 47.56 -7.46
CA LEU A 163 4.70 47.81 -8.90
C LEU A 163 3.68 48.81 -9.44
N TYR A 164 2.47 48.87 -8.88
CA TYR A 164 1.46 49.87 -9.25
C TYR A 164 1.69 51.25 -8.63
N GLY A 165 2.50 51.34 -7.57
CA GLY A 165 2.69 52.56 -6.79
C GLY A 165 4.00 53.32 -7.09
N THR A 166 4.83 52.84 -8.02
CA THR A 166 6.16 53.43 -8.25
C THR A 166 6.55 53.48 -9.73
N ASP A 167 7.09 54.63 -10.14
CA ASP A 167 7.72 54.83 -11.46
C ASP A 167 9.25 54.65 -11.43
N ASP A 168 9.81 54.34 -10.26
CA ASP A 168 11.25 54.15 -10.09
C ASP A 168 11.70 52.82 -10.72
N GLN A 169 12.50 52.92 -11.78
CA GLN A 169 13.00 51.77 -12.54
C GLN A 169 13.72 50.74 -11.68
N GLN A 170 14.49 51.16 -10.66
CA GLN A 170 15.21 50.23 -9.79
C GLN A 170 14.24 49.44 -8.90
N LYS A 171 13.20 50.10 -8.38
CA LYS A 171 12.14 49.44 -7.61
C LYS A 171 11.29 48.52 -8.47
N LEU A 172 10.99 48.94 -9.70
CA LEU A 172 10.26 48.12 -10.67
C LEU A 172 11.02 46.82 -10.97
N GLU A 173 12.33 46.90 -11.26
CA GLU A 173 13.15 45.72 -11.51
C GLU A 173 13.26 44.81 -10.28
N PHE A 174 13.45 45.40 -9.09
CA PHE A 174 13.49 44.68 -7.83
C PHE A 174 12.19 43.89 -7.58
N TRP A 175 11.03 44.55 -7.65
CA TRP A 175 9.75 43.91 -7.36
C TRP A 175 9.32 42.90 -8.43
N LYS A 176 9.67 43.13 -9.70
CA LYS A 176 9.56 42.10 -10.75
C LYS A 176 10.41 40.88 -10.43
N GLY A 177 11.63 41.08 -9.92
CA GLY A 177 12.50 40.02 -9.44
C GLY A 177 11.90 39.21 -8.30
N ILE A 178 11.36 39.89 -7.28
CA ILE A 178 10.67 39.24 -6.14
C ILE A 178 9.46 38.45 -6.63
N MET A 179 8.59 39.06 -7.43
CA MET A 179 7.40 38.39 -7.97
C MET A 179 7.76 37.13 -8.75
N LYS A 180 8.80 37.17 -9.60
CA LYS A 180 9.29 36.00 -10.35
C LYS A 180 9.83 34.91 -9.42
N LYS A 181 10.62 35.28 -8.40
CA LYS A 181 11.22 34.33 -7.43
C LYS A 181 10.18 33.69 -6.51
N SER A 182 9.07 34.38 -6.25
CA SER A 182 7.99 33.90 -5.40
C SER A 182 7.13 32.82 -6.05
N ARG A 183 6.95 32.83 -7.38
CA ARG A 183 6.11 31.85 -8.12
C ARG A 183 6.74 30.45 -8.17
N LYS A 184 6.56 29.67 -7.12
CA LYS A 184 7.12 28.31 -7.02
C LYS A 184 6.06 27.23 -7.04
N ARG A 185 4.89 27.49 -6.45
CA ARG A 185 3.89 26.48 -6.10
C ARG A 185 2.50 26.84 -6.60
N LEU A 186 2.09 28.11 -6.49
CA LEU A 186 0.71 28.52 -6.79
C LEU A 186 0.28 28.14 -8.21
N ARG A 187 1.18 28.31 -9.18
CA ARG A 187 0.93 27.91 -10.57
C ARG A 187 0.59 26.43 -10.66
N LYS A 188 1.37 25.58 -9.99
CA LYS A 188 1.19 24.14 -10.02
C LYS A 188 -0.12 23.71 -9.35
N VAL A 189 -0.61 24.46 -8.36
CA VAL A 189 -1.92 24.21 -7.75
C VAL A 189 -3.03 24.34 -8.79
N PHE A 190 -3.06 25.43 -9.58
CA PHE A 190 -4.09 25.61 -10.61
C PHE A 190 -4.00 24.58 -11.73
N GLU A 191 -2.78 24.21 -12.17
CA GLU A 191 -2.57 23.13 -13.13
C GLU A 191 -3.15 21.81 -12.61
N VAL A 192 -2.81 21.43 -11.37
CA VAL A 192 -3.29 20.20 -10.74
C VAL A 192 -4.81 20.22 -10.57
N VAL A 193 -5.41 21.33 -10.13
CA VAL A 193 -6.87 21.46 -10.01
C VAL A 193 -7.57 21.22 -11.34
N ARG A 194 -7.09 21.86 -12.42
CA ARG A 194 -7.63 21.66 -13.77
C ARG A 194 -7.50 20.20 -14.20
N ASP A 195 -6.31 19.65 -14.07
CA ASP A 195 -5.99 18.31 -14.57
C ASP A 195 -6.80 17.24 -13.81
N ILE A 196 -6.94 17.34 -12.48
CA ILE A 196 -7.77 16.42 -11.69
C ILE A 196 -9.25 16.59 -12.06
N LEU A 197 -9.77 17.83 -12.12
CA LEU A 197 -11.18 18.09 -12.47
C LEU A 197 -11.56 17.48 -13.82
N LYS A 198 -10.68 17.57 -14.83
CA LYS A 198 -10.92 16.95 -16.14
C LYS A 198 -11.12 15.44 -16.05
N THR A 199 -10.48 14.75 -15.10
CA THR A 199 -10.68 13.31 -14.87
C THR A 199 -11.94 12.99 -14.07
N LEU A 200 -12.58 13.97 -13.44
CA LEU A 200 -13.76 13.80 -12.59
C LEU A 200 -15.07 14.17 -13.32
N VAL A 201 -14.99 15.06 -14.32
CA VAL A 201 -16.16 15.53 -15.08
C VAL A 201 -16.32 14.78 -16.41
N PRO A 202 -17.55 14.66 -16.93
CA PRO A 202 -17.79 14.13 -18.27
C PRO A 202 -17.12 14.97 -19.36
N ASP A 203 -16.82 14.35 -20.51
CA ASP A 203 -16.14 14.99 -21.66
C ASP A 203 -16.81 16.30 -22.12
N ALA A 204 -18.15 16.36 -22.04
CA ALA A 204 -18.94 17.54 -22.42
C ALA A 204 -18.63 18.79 -21.59
N ASP A 205 -18.14 18.63 -20.37
CA ASP A 205 -17.81 19.74 -19.47
C ASP A 205 -16.30 20.04 -19.43
N GLN A 206 -15.43 19.16 -19.94
CA GLN A 206 -13.97 19.34 -19.90
C GLN A 206 -13.48 20.60 -20.64
N SER A 207 -14.11 20.96 -21.77
CA SER A 207 -13.74 22.18 -22.52
C SER A 207 -13.96 23.45 -21.70
N LYS A 208 -15.05 23.51 -20.92
CA LYS A 208 -15.36 24.63 -20.02
C LYS A 208 -14.34 24.72 -18.88
N ILE A 209 -13.88 23.57 -18.38
CA ILE A 209 -12.83 23.51 -17.36
C ILE A 209 -11.52 24.06 -17.92
N GLU A 210 -11.12 23.65 -19.12
CA GLU A 210 -9.88 24.14 -19.76
C GLU A 210 -9.92 25.65 -20.01
N GLU A 211 -11.05 26.17 -20.50
CA GLU A 211 -11.22 27.61 -20.76
C GLU A 211 -11.17 28.44 -19.47
N ARG A 212 -11.89 28.02 -18.42
CA ARG A 212 -11.96 28.77 -17.16
C ARG A 212 -10.71 28.63 -16.28
N LEU A 213 -10.01 27.50 -16.37
CA LEU A 213 -8.75 27.25 -15.66
C LEU A 213 -7.53 27.33 -16.61
N ASP A 214 -7.54 28.27 -17.55
CA ASP A 214 -6.34 28.64 -18.30
C ASP A 214 -5.33 29.28 -17.33
N VAL A 215 -4.33 28.49 -16.94
CA VAL A 215 -3.33 28.87 -15.94
C VAL A 215 -2.47 30.05 -16.42
N ASP A 216 -2.22 30.17 -17.73
CA ASP A 216 -1.46 31.29 -18.27
C ASP A 216 -2.25 32.59 -18.14
N LEU A 217 -3.54 32.55 -18.51
CA LEU A 217 -4.45 33.69 -18.35
C LEU A 217 -4.65 34.06 -16.88
N LEU A 218 -4.87 33.09 -15.99
CA LEU A 218 -5.02 33.33 -14.55
C LEU A 218 -3.79 34.04 -13.98
N PHE A 219 -2.57 33.62 -14.37
CA PHE A 219 -1.36 34.30 -13.90
C PHE A 219 -1.19 35.70 -14.49
N GLN A 220 -1.59 35.93 -15.74
CA GLN A 220 -1.64 37.29 -16.30
C GLN A 220 -2.60 38.18 -15.52
N GLN A 221 -3.77 37.66 -15.14
CA GLN A 221 -4.75 38.40 -14.33
C GLN A 221 -4.24 38.65 -12.90
N ILE A 222 -3.58 37.68 -12.27
CA ILE A 222 -2.99 37.83 -10.93
C ILE A 222 -1.92 38.93 -10.94
N ASP A 223 -1.03 38.89 -11.93
CA ASP A 223 0.08 39.84 -12.09
C ASP A 223 -0.43 41.27 -12.22
N ASN A 224 -1.51 41.44 -12.98
CA ASN A 224 -2.15 42.73 -13.18
C ASN A 224 -3.20 43.07 -12.10
N GLY A 225 -3.44 42.22 -11.10
CA GLY A 225 -4.45 42.48 -10.06
C GLY A 225 -5.90 42.48 -10.54
N MET A 226 -6.15 41.84 -11.68
CA MET A 226 -7.47 41.71 -12.31
C MET A 226 -8.12 40.34 -12.05
N CYS A 227 -7.43 39.44 -11.34
CA CYS A 227 -7.94 38.10 -11.05
C CYS A 227 -9.04 38.17 -9.98
N ASP A 228 -10.27 37.81 -10.36
CA ASP A 228 -11.39 37.67 -9.44
C ASP A 228 -11.41 36.26 -8.85
N LEU A 229 -10.77 36.10 -7.69
CA LEU A 229 -10.76 34.83 -6.97
C LEU A 229 -12.13 34.46 -6.38
N VAL A 230 -13.03 35.44 -6.19
CA VAL A 230 -14.37 35.20 -5.65
C VAL A 230 -15.26 34.58 -6.73
N ASP A 231 -15.24 35.13 -7.95
CA ASP A 231 -15.92 34.52 -9.12
C ASP A 231 -15.40 33.10 -9.36
N LEU A 232 -14.08 32.91 -9.35
CA LEU A 232 -13.47 31.60 -9.54
C LEU A 232 -13.91 30.60 -8.47
N ALA A 233 -13.95 31.01 -7.19
CA ALA A 233 -14.41 30.16 -6.09
C ALA A 233 -15.89 29.77 -6.23
N ASN A 234 -16.76 30.71 -6.62
CA ASN A 234 -18.18 30.46 -6.86
C ASN A 234 -18.40 29.50 -8.02
N TRP A 235 -17.64 29.67 -9.10
CA TRP A 235 -17.69 28.79 -10.26
C TRP A 235 -17.20 27.38 -9.90
N LEU A 236 -16.05 27.26 -9.20
CA LEU A 236 -15.53 25.98 -8.73
C LEU A 236 -16.54 25.26 -7.84
N ALA A 237 -17.17 25.97 -6.89
CA ALA A 237 -18.20 25.40 -6.04
C ALA A 237 -19.40 24.87 -6.85
N THR A 238 -19.84 25.61 -7.87
CA THR A 238 -20.93 25.21 -8.76
C THR A 238 -20.58 23.94 -9.55
N VAL A 239 -19.38 23.88 -10.13
CA VAL A 239 -18.90 22.71 -10.87
C VAL A 239 -18.78 21.50 -9.94
N ILE A 240 -18.17 21.67 -8.77
CA ILE A 240 -17.92 20.57 -7.84
C ILE A 240 -19.24 20.03 -7.30
N LYS A 241 -20.18 20.87 -6.85
CA LYS A 241 -21.50 20.41 -6.38
C LYS A 241 -22.30 19.69 -7.45
N LYS A 242 -22.15 20.08 -8.73
CA LYS A 242 -22.81 19.41 -9.85
C LYS A 242 -22.33 17.96 -10.04
N HIS A 243 -21.07 17.67 -9.74
CA HIS A 243 -20.44 16.37 -10.02
C HIS A 243 -20.08 15.56 -8.76
N CYS A 244 -20.22 16.12 -7.56
CA CYS A 244 -19.91 15.47 -6.29
C CYS A 244 -21.15 14.87 -5.63
N ALA A 245 -20.94 13.97 -4.65
CA ALA A 245 -22.01 13.46 -3.81
C ALA A 245 -22.61 14.58 -2.93
N PRO A 246 -23.95 14.69 -2.79
CA PRO A 246 -24.60 15.77 -2.04
C PRO A 246 -24.17 15.90 -0.58
N MET A 247 -23.75 14.79 0.04
CA MET A 247 -23.24 14.78 1.41
C MET A 247 -21.97 15.62 1.60
N ARG A 248 -21.29 16.02 0.52
CA ARG A 248 -20.08 16.84 0.57
C ARG A 248 -20.31 18.32 0.32
N ASP A 249 -21.54 18.74 0.05
CA ASP A 249 -21.87 20.14 -0.25
C ASP A 249 -21.37 21.09 0.84
N ASN A 250 -21.46 20.68 2.12
CA ASN A 250 -20.93 21.45 3.26
C ASN A 250 -19.41 21.70 3.16
N SER A 251 -18.63 20.71 2.73
CA SER A 251 -17.19 20.86 2.53
C SER A 251 -16.88 21.76 1.33
N VAL A 252 -17.72 21.72 0.28
CA VAL A 252 -17.61 22.66 -0.85
C VAL A 252 -17.87 24.09 -0.39
N ASP A 253 -18.88 24.29 0.45
CA ASP A 253 -19.23 25.61 1.01
C ASP A 253 -18.12 26.15 1.92
N GLU A 254 -17.50 25.31 2.74
CA GLU A 254 -16.34 25.69 3.57
C GLU A 254 -15.13 26.09 2.72
N MET A 255 -14.85 25.34 1.66
CA MET A 255 -13.79 25.64 0.69
C MET A 255 -14.05 27.00 0.01
N GLN A 256 -15.25 27.20 -0.53
CA GLN A 256 -15.66 28.43 -1.20
C GLN A 256 -15.57 29.63 -0.25
N LYS A 257 -16.08 29.49 0.97
CA LYS A 257 -16.04 30.51 2.02
C LYS A 257 -14.60 30.89 2.36
N SER A 258 -13.72 29.90 2.55
CA SER A 258 -12.31 30.15 2.87
C SER A 258 -11.58 30.91 1.76
N ILE A 259 -11.76 30.51 0.49
CA ILE A 259 -11.15 31.24 -0.65
C ILE A 259 -11.69 32.67 -0.74
N THR A 260 -13.01 32.83 -0.60
CA THR A 260 -13.68 34.13 -0.68
C THR A 260 -13.24 35.07 0.45
N GLU A 261 -13.26 34.61 1.70
CA GLU A 261 -12.84 35.42 2.85
C GLU A 261 -11.36 35.79 2.78
N GLY A 262 -10.49 34.82 2.44
CA GLY A 262 -9.06 35.07 2.30
C GLY A 262 -8.75 36.09 1.20
N ALA A 263 -9.48 36.03 0.07
CA ALA A 263 -9.33 36.99 -1.02
C ALA A 263 -9.83 38.40 -0.64
N LEU A 264 -10.99 38.51 0.01
CA LEU A 264 -11.58 39.81 0.38
C LEU A 264 -10.85 40.51 1.52
N LYS A 265 -10.35 39.76 2.51
CA LYS A 265 -9.62 40.30 3.67
C LYS A 265 -8.11 40.45 3.43
N ASP A 266 -7.59 40.02 2.27
CA ASP A 266 -6.15 39.90 1.97
C ASP A 266 -5.40 39.07 3.03
N GLU A 267 -6.06 38.02 3.56
CA GLU A 267 -5.51 37.09 4.56
C GLU A 267 -5.02 35.80 3.87
N GLN A 268 -3.69 35.66 3.76
CA GLN A 268 -3.07 34.59 2.97
C GLN A 268 -3.26 33.21 3.61
N THR A 269 -3.29 33.14 4.94
CA THR A 269 -3.52 31.88 5.69
C THR A 269 -4.88 31.27 5.36
N ILE A 270 -5.95 32.07 5.39
CA ILE A 270 -7.31 31.62 5.05
C ILE A 270 -7.39 31.23 3.57
N LEU A 271 -6.79 32.02 2.68
CA LEU A 271 -6.77 31.71 1.24
C LEU A 271 -6.05 30.40 0.94
N VAL A 272 -4.86 30.17 1.53
CA VAL A 272 -4.11 28.91 1.40
C VAL A 272 -4.91 27.74 1.97
N ASN A 273 -5.59 27.93 3.10
CA ASN A 273 -6.47 26.90 3.65
C ASN A 273 -7.61 26.56 2.66
N GLY A 274 -8.20 27.55 1.99
CA GLY A 274 -9.19 27.32 0.94
C GLY A 274 -8.65 26.48 -0.23
N LEU A 275 -7.42 26.77 -0.69
CA LEU A 275 -6.75 25.96 -1.74
C LEU A 275 -6.41 24.54 -1.27
N ARG A 276 -6.05 24.38 0.01
CA ARG A 276 -5.84 23.07 0.65
C ARG A 276 -7.14 22.26 0.66
N LEU A 277 -8.24 22.86 1.10
CA LEU A 277 -9.57 22.24 1.11
C LEU A 277 -10.01 21.85 -0.31
N LEU A 278 -9.72 22.69 -1.31
CA LEU A 278 -10.01 22.38 -2.71
C LEU A 278 -9.31 21.10 -3.16
N LEU A 279 -7.99 20.97 -2.98
CA LEU A 279 -7.30 19.73 -3.39
C LEU A 279 -7.77 18.50 -2.61
N LEU A 280 -8.01 18.63 -1.30
CA LEU A 280 -8.55 17.54 -0.47
C LEU A 280 -9.92 17.08 -0.98
N LEU A 281 -10.78 18.03 -1.36
CA LEU A 281 -12.10 17.75 -1.92
C LEU A 281 -12.00 17.00 -3.26
N LEU A 282 -11.06 17.39 -4.13
CA LEU A 282 -10.83 16.71 -5.41
C LEU A 282 -10.27 15.28 -5.22
N GLU A 283 -9.34 15.07 -4.30
CA GLU A 283 -8.86 13.72 -3.92
C GLU A 283 -10.02 12.86 -3.42
N ASN A 284 -10.80 13.40 -2.48
CA ASN A 284 -11.96 12.73 -1.96
C ASN A 284 -12.96 12.39 -3.08
N MET A 285 -13.19 13.27 -4.06
CA MET A 285 -14.10 13.00 -5.19
C MET A 285 -13.58 11.86 -6.04
N LYS A 286 -12.28 11.81 -6.30
CA LYS A 286 -11.65 10.71 -7.03
C LYS A 286 -11.82 9.38 -6.30
N LEU A 287 -11.65 9.38 -4.98
CA LEU A 287 -11.89 8.21 -4.14
C LEU A 287 -13.36 7.74 -4.21
N ASP A 288 -14.34 8.64 -4.21
CA ASP A 288 -15.75 8.25 -4.37
C ASP A 288 -16.01 7.54 -5.69
N VAL A 289 -15.49 8.11 -6.79
CA VAL A 289 -15.63 7.54 -8.13
C VAL A 289 -15.00 6.14 -8.17
N ALA A 290 -13.77 6.01 -7.69
CA ALA A 290 -13.06 4.73 -7.67
C ALA A 290 -13.75 3.69 -6.77
N ASN A 291 -14.28 4.10 -5.62
CA ASN A 291 -15.01 3.23 -4.70
C ASN A 291 -16.35 2.76 -5.26
N HIS A 292 -17.08 3.65 -5.92
CA HIS A 292 -18.28 3.28 -6.67
C HIS A 292 -17.94 2.28 -7.78
N GLN A 293 -16.86 2.53 -8.54
CA GLN A 293 -16.39 1.66 -9.61
C GLN A 293 -16.00 0.26 -9.11
N ILE A 294 -15.24 0.15 -8.01
CA ILE A 294 -14.91 -1.15 -7.40
C ILE A 294 -16.19 -1.89 -7.01
N ARG A 295 -17.14 -1.23 -6.34
CA ARG A 295 -18.41 -1.87 -5.94
C ARG A 295 -19.18 -2.41 -7.13
N ALA A 296 -19.28 -1.62 -8.21
CA ALA A 296 -19.98 -2.02 -9.43
C ALA A 296 -19.29 -3.18 -10.16
N MET A 297 -17.95 -3.20 -10.21
CA MET A 297 -17.19 -4.23 -10.93
C MET A 297 -16.86 -5.47 -10.11
N ARG A 298 -17.00 -5.42 -8.79
CA ARG A 298 -16.61 -6.50 -7.87
C ARG A 298 -17.08 -7.89 -8.32
N PRO A 299 -18.34 -8.12 -8.75
CA PRO A 299 -18.77 -9.44 -9.23
C PRO A 299 -17.93 -9.93 -10.42
N LEU A 300 -17.58 -9.04 -11.35
CA LEU A 300 -16.80 -9.34 -12.54
C LEU A 300 -15.33 -9.61 -12.19
N LEU A 301 -14.75 -8.80 -11.29
CA LEU A 301 -13.39 -9.00 -10.82
C LEU A 301 -13.22 -10.35 -10.10
N ILE A 302 -14.20 -10.74 -9.29
CA ILE A 302 -14.19 -12.02 -8.57
C ILE A 302 -14.35 -13.19 -9.54
N ALA A 303 -15.32 -13.12 -10.45
CA ALA A 303 -15.56 -14.17 -11.44
C ALA A 303 -14.31 -14.48 -12.29
N ASP A 304 -13.53 -13.46 -12.66
CA ASP A 304 -12.29 -13.59 -13.45
C ASP A 304 -11.01 -13.72 -12.59
N THR A 305 -11.10 -13.72 -11.25
CA THR A 305 -9.92 -13.65 -10.37
C THR A 305 -8.93 -14.79 -10.63
N ILE A 306 -9.41 -16.04 -10.70
CA ILE A 306 -8.56 -17.22 -10.83
C ILE A 306 -7.80 -17.18 -12.15
N THR A 307 -8.53 -17.00 -13.26
CA THR A 307 -7.96 -16.93 -14.61
C THR A 307 -6.95 -15.80 -14.75
N PHE A 308 -7.28 -14.61 -14.22
CA PHE A 308 -6.37 -13.48 -14.19
C PHE A 308 -5.09 -13.80 -13.42
N GLN A 309 -5.20 -14.31 -12.19
CA GLN A 309 -4.03 -14.62 -11.36
C GLN A 309 -3.17 -15.70 -12.01
N GLN A 310 -3.77 -16.70 -12.64
CA GLN A 310 -3.02 -17.74 -13.34
C GLN A 310 -2.18 -17.16 -14.49
N ARG A 311 -2.78 -16.33 -15.37
CA ARG A 311 -2.06 -15.68 -16.47
C ARG A 311 -0.97 -14.74 -15.95
N TYR A 312 -1.30 -13.92 -14.96
CA TYR A 312 -0.38 -12.96 -14.36
C TYR A 312 0.84 -13.66 -13.74
N ASN A 313 0.61 -14.73 -12.97
CA ASN A 313 1.67 -15.47 -12.29
C ASN A 313 2.49 -16.33 -13.27
N ALA A 314 1.86 -16.93 -14.30
CA ALA A 314 2.57 -17.62 -15.38
C ALA A 314 3.54 -16.67 -16.10
N HIS A 315 3.10 -15.45 -16.42
CA HIS A 315 3.98 -14.42 -16.97
C HIS A 315 5.13 -14.09 -16.02
N ARG A 316 4.86 -13.86 -14.73
CA ARG A 316 5.91 -13.59 -13.72
C ARG A 316 6.95 -14.69 -13.59
N ILE A 317 6.52 -15.95 -13.66
CA ILE A 317 7.41 -17.12 -13.69
C ILE A 317 8.28 -17.08 -14.95
N SER A 318 7.68 -16.83 -16.12
CA SER A 318 8.42 -16.80 -17.41
C SER A 318 9.53 -15.76 -17.46
N ILE A 319 9.35 -14.63 -16.77
CA ILE A 319 10.36 -13.54 -16.69
C ILE A 319 11.28 -13.67 -15.47
N GLY A 320 11.22 -14.78 -14.72
CA GLY A 320 12.07 -15.03 -13.55
C GLY A 320 11.79 -14.13 -12.34
N LYS A 321 10.63 -13.45 -12.29
CA LYS A 321 10.23 -12.63 -11.13
C LYS A 321 9.62 -13.44 -9.99
N LEU A 322 9.36 -14.73 -10.19
CA LEU A 322 8.85 -15.65 -9.17
C LEU A 322 9.50 -17.01 -9.35
N ASP A 323 10.19 -17.48 -8.32
CA ASP A 323 10.81 -18.81 -8.25
C ASP A 323 9.72 -19.85 -7.91
N LYS A 324 9.41 -20.72 -8.88
CA LYS A 324 8.40 -21.78 -8.71
C LYS A 324 9.02 -23.04 -8.08
N GLU A 325 10.32 -23.24 -8.26
CA GLU A 325 11.08 -24.41 -7.84
C GLU A 325 11.13 -24.53 -6.32
N GLU A 326 11.35 -23.42 -5.60
CA GLU A 326 11.38 -23.44 -4.14
C GLU A 326 10.03 -23.91 -3.56
N SER A 327 8.93 -23.37 -4.07
CA SER A 327 7.58 -23.67 -3.59
C SER A 327 7.16 -25.09 -3.94
N ARG A 328 7.53 -25.58 -5.13
CA ARG A 328 7.31 -26.98 -5.54
C ARG A 328 8.09 -27.95 -4.66
N ALA A 329 9.40 -27.71 -4.48
CA ALA A 329 10.26 -28.58 -3.68
C ALA A 329 9.82 -28.64 -2.21
N TRP A 330 9.34 -27.52 -1.67
CA TRP A 330 8.72 -27.48 -0.34
C TRP A 330 7.50 -28.41 -0.26
N LEU A 331 6.51 -28.24 -1.13
CA LEU A 331 5.30 -29.06 -1.06
C LEU A 331 5.59 -30.55 -1.30
N GLU A 332 6.46 -30.88 -2.23
CA GLU A 332 6.85 -32.28 -2.50
C GLU A 332 7.49 -32.93 -1.27
N ARG A 333 8.34 -32.19 -0.55
CA ARG A 333 8.94 -32.66 0.70
C ARG A 333 7.90 -32.87 1.79
N GLU A 334 7.01 -31.90 2.00
CA GLU A 334 5.97 -32.03 3.02
C GLU A 334 4.94 -33.11 2.66
N HIS A 335 4.64 -33.30 1.38
CA HIS A 335 3.79 -34.36 0.89
C HIS A 335 4.38 -35.75 1.15
N ARG A 336 5.69 -35.94 0.90
CA ARG A 336 6.39 -37.18 1.25
C ARG A 336 6.40 -37.45 2.75
N ARG A 337 6.50 -36.41 3.59
CA ARG A 337 6.46 -36.54 5.05
C ARG A 337 5.07 -36.97 5.50
N TYR A 338 4.05 -36.22 5.12
CA TYR A 338 2.67 -36.47 5.54
C TYR A 338 2.15 -37.83 5.04
N ARG A 339 2.55 -38.28 3.84
CA ARG A 339 2.19 -39.62 3.34
C ARG A 339 2.77 -40.78 4.13
N ARG A 340 3.81 -40.58 4.95
CA ARG A 340 4.31 -41.64 5.85
C ARG A 340 3.33 -41.92 6.98
N GLU A 341 2.57 -40.92 7.38
CA GLU A 341 1.57 -41.00 8.45
C GLU A 341 0.17 -41.28 7.88
N VAL A 342 -0.17 -40.61 6.77
CA VAL A 342 -1.48 -40.71 6.11
C VAL A 342 -1.31 -41.13 4.66
N LEU A 343 -1.38 -42.44 4.39
CA LEU A 343 -1.14 -43.02 3.06
C LEU A 343 -2.06 -42.46 1.96
N SER A 344 -3.30 -42.10 2.30
CA SER A 344 -4.31 -41.55 1.40
C SER A 344 -4.22 -40.03 1.21
N ALA A 345 -3.22 -39.37 1.79
CA ALA A 345 -3.10 -37.91 1.68
C ALA A 345 -2.86 -37.48 0.24
N THR A 346 -3.71 -36.56 -0.24
CA THR A 346 -3.51 -35.85 -1.51
C THR A 346 -2.48 -34.73 -1.36
N PRO A 347 -1.92 -34.21 -2.46
CA PRO A 347 -1.09 -33.01 -2.41
C PRO A 347 -1.77 -31.80 -1.75
N LEU A 348 -3.09 -31.63 -1.95
CA LEU A 348 -3.88 -30.60 -1.27
C LEU A 348 -3.92 -30.84 0.25
N ASN A 349 -4.19 -32.07 0.70
CA ASN A 349 -4.18 -32.40 2.13
C ASN A 349 -2.81 -32.11 2.76
N SER A 350 -1.73 -32.41 2.02
CA SER A 350 -0.37 -32.10 2.45
C SER A 350 -0.08 -30.60 2.50
N LEU A 351 -0.61 -29.80 1.56
CA LEU A 351 -0.50 -28.35 1.61
C LEU A 351 -1.25 -27.79 2.82
N THR A 352 -2.48 -28.26 3.07
CA THR A 352 -3.29 -27.89 4.23
C THR A 352 -2.56 -28.19 5.53
N HIS A 353 -2.03 -29.40 5.67
CA HIS A 353 -1.25 -29.81 6.84
C HIS A 353 0.00 -28.95 7.01
N ALA A 354 0.81 -28.79 5.95
CA ALA A 354 2.05 -28.03 6.01
C ALA A 354 1.83 -26.56 6.35
N LEU A 355 0.82 -25.93 5.75
CA LEU A 355 0.50 -24.54 6.01
C LEU A 355 -0.01 -24.35 7.45
N LEU A 356 -0.91 -25.21 7.93
CA LEU A 356 -1.40 -25.12 9.31
C LEU A 356 -0.28 -25.38 10.32
N TRP A 357 0.62 -26.32 10.02
CA TRP A 357 1.82 -26.58 10.82
C TRP A 357 2.71 -25.33 10.90
N ASP A 358 2.98 -24.69 9.76
CA ASP A 358 3.78 -23.45 9.69
C ASP A 358 3.07 -22.25 10.35
N LEU A 359 1.76 -22.29 10.56
CA LEU A 359 1.02 -21.26 11.29
C LEU A 359 1.04 -21.47 12.81
N ILE A 360 1.28 -22.70 13.29
CA ILE A 360 1.29 -23.03 14.73
C ILE A 360 2.71 -23.07 15.29
N PHE A 361 3.64 -23.70 14.56
CA PHE A 361 4.96 -24.05 15.10
C PHE A 361 6.11 -23.21 14.53
N ALA A 362 5.88 -22.49 13.42
CA ALA A 362 6.95 -21.67 12.85
C ALA A 362 7.20 -20.42 13.70
N ASP A 363 8.47 -20.04 13.80
CA ASP A 363 8.86 -18.81 14.46
C ASP A 363 8.53 -17.57 13.60
N SER A 364 8.70 -16.39 14.20
CA SER A 364 8.51 -15.11 13.51
C SER A 364 9.51 -14.86 12.38
N THR A 365 10.60 -15.65 12.31
CA THR A 365 11.65 -15.52 11.29
C THR A 365 11.38 -16.37 10.05
N THR A 366 10.48 -17.36 10.16
CA THR A 366 10.11 -18.25 9.07
C THR A 366 9.31 -17.49 8.01
N THR A 367 9.92 -17.34 6.84
CA THR A 367 9.29 -16.72 5.68
C THR A 367 8.35 -17.69 4.97
N LEU A 368 7.14 -17.23 4.67
CA LEU A 368 6.20 -17.94 3.82
C LEU A 368 6.75 -18.11 2.40
N LYS A 369 6.28 -19.16 1.69
CA LYS A 369 6.75 -19.47 0.35
C LYS A 369 6.36 -18.42 -0.69
N PRO A 370 7.17 -18.20 -1.74
CA PRO A 370 6.92 -17.16 -2.75
C PRO A 370 5.51 -17.18 -3.37
N THR A 371 4.87 -18.34 -3.47
CA THR A 371 3.50 -18.48 -3.99
C THR A 371 2.44 -17.82 -3.11
N PHE A 372 2.71 -17.61 -1.81
CA PHE A 372 1.76 -16.98 -0.87
C PHE A 372 1.92 -15.46 -0.78
N TYR A 373 2.64 -14.82 -1.72
CA TYR A 373 2.97 -13.38 -1.61
C TYR A 373 1.75 -12.44 -1.48
N LEU A 374 0.57 -12.85 -1.97
CA LEU A 374 -0.67 -12.09 -1.86
C LEU A 374 -1.39 -12.30 -0.51
N ASP A 375 -1.11 -13.42 0.16
CA ASP A 375 -1.76 -13.87 1.40
C ASP A 375 -0.91 -13.66 2.66
N ILE A 376 0.32 -13.13 2.54
CA ILE A 376 1.27 -12.99 3.65
C ILE A 376 0.63 -12.35 4.88
N ASP A 377 -0.07 -11.22 4.71
CA ASP A 377 -0.65 -10.50 5.84
C ASP A 377 -1.80 -11.28 6.48
N ARG A 378 -2.65 -11.93 5.67
CA ARG A 378 -3.76 -12.77 6.17
C ARG A 378 -3.24 -13.97 6.95
N LEU A 379 -2.20 -14.62 6.43
CA LEU A 379 -1.54 -15.75 7.10
C LEU A 379 -0.82 -15.30 8.38
N ARG A 380 -0.23 -14.10 8.39
CA ARG A 380 0.37 -13.52 9.61
C ARG A 380 -0.69 -13.26 10.68
N THR A 381 -1.85 -12.71 10.31
CA THR A 381 -2.98 -12.52 11.23
C THR A 381 -3.45 -13.85 11.80
N LEU A 382 -3.64 -14.88 10.96
CA LEU A 382 -4.04 -16.22 11.41
C LEU A 382 -3.01 -16.84 12.36
N ARG A 383 -1.71 -16.71 12.07
CA ARG A 383 -0.63 -17.16 12.98
C ARG A 383 -0.72 -16.47 14.33
N GLN A 384 -0.89 -15.14 14.34
CA GLN A 384 -0.97 -14.37 15.57
C GLN A 384 -2.18 -14.79 16.41
N GLU A 385 -3.34 -15.01 15.79
CA GLU A 385 -4.54 -15.50 16.47
C GLU A 385 -4.35 -16.91 17.06
N LEU A 386 -3.76 -17.84 16.29
CA LEU A 386 -3.45 -19.19 16.78
C LEU A 386 -2.48 -19.16 17.96
N HIS A 387 -1.38 -18.41 17.83
CA HIS A 387 -0.40 -18.27 18.92
C HIS A 387 -1.04 -17.63 20.15
N SER A 388 -1.90 -16.61 19.97
CA SER A 388 -2.57 -15.94 21.08
C SER A 388 -3.57 -16.87 21.77
N SER A 389 -4.28 -17.70 21.02
CA SER A 389 -5.17 -18.73 21.57
C SER A 389 -4.40 -19.75 22.41
N ILE A 390 -3.25 -20.23 21.92
CA ILE A 390 -2.38 -21.17 22.66
C ILE A 390 -1.82 -20.50 23.93
N CYS A 391 -1.30 -19.27 23.82
CA CYS A 391 -0.78 -18.53 24.99
C CYS A 391 -1.87 -18.29 26.04
N LEU A 392 -3.08 -17.91 25.62
CA LEU A 392 -4.21 -17.75 26.54
C LEU A 392 -4.54 -19.07 27.23
N ARG A 393 -4.47 -20.20 26.50
CA ARG A 393 -4.70 -21.52 27.07
C ARG A 393 -3.65 -21.87 28.14
N ILE A 394 -2.38 -21.57 27.91
CA ILE A 394 -1.31 -21.71 28.92
C ILE A 394 -1.63 -20.89 30.17
N VAL A 395 -2.04 -19.64 30.01
CA VAL A 395 -2.41 -18.75 31.13
C VAL A 395 -3.59 -19.32 31.92
N LEU A 396 -4.62 -19.83 31.24
CA LEU A 396 -5.79 -20.44 31.89
C LEU A 396 -5.44 -21.75 32.60
N ASP A 397 -4.62 -22.60 32.00
CA ASP A 397 -4.18 -23.84 32.63
C ASP A 397 -3.32 -23.54 33.87
N LEU A 398 -2.44 -22.55 33.82
CA LEU A 398 -1.69 -22.06 34.99
C LEU A 398 -2.60 -21.44 36.05
N PHE A 399 -3.64 -20.70 35.65
CA PHE A 399 -4.63 -20.14 36.56
C PHE A 399 -5.39 -21.25 37.31
N HIS A 400 -5.77 -22.32 36.62
CA HIS A 400 -6.43 -23.48 37.23
C HIS A 400 -5.47 -24.29 38.10
N GLU A 401 -4.21 -24.43 37.70
CA GLU A 401 -3.15 -25.09 38.47
C GLU A 401 -2.88 -24.36 39.79
N LEU A 402 -2.78 -23.04 39.77
CA LEU A 402 -2.50 -22.24 40.97
C LEU A 402 -3.71 -22.05 41.89
N CYS A 403 -4.92 -22.34 41.42
CA CYS A 403 -6.16 -22.37 42.19
C CYS A 403 -6.35 -23.73 42.89
N ASP A 404 -5.51 -24.02 43.88
CA ASP A 404 -5.49 -25.34 44.56
C ASP A 404 -6.74 -25.63 45.40
N ARG A 405 -7.46 -24.60 45.85
CA ARG A 405 -8.54 -24.72 46.84
C ARG A 405 -9.93 -24.65 46.22
N VAL A 406 -10.13 -23.74 45.28
CA VAL A 406 -11.42 -23.46 44.64
C VAL A 406 -11.22 -23.52 43.13
N LYS A 407 -11.96 -24.40 42.46
CA LYS A 407 -11.92 -24.47 41.00
C LYS A 407 -12.55 -23.21 40.40
N PRO A 408 -11.88 -22.52 39.46
CA PRO A 408 -12.46 -21.36 38.80
C PRO A 408 -13.75 -21.71 38.05
N SER A 409 -14.69 -20.77 38.02
CA SER A 409 -15.90 -20.88 37.20
C SER A 409 -15.64 -20.41 35.77
N LYS A 410 -16.54 -20.75 34.83
CA LYS A 410 -16.44 -20.26 33.44
C LYS A 410 -16.52 -18.74 33.35
N GLU A 411 -17.24 -18.10 34.27
CA GLU A 411 -17.31 -16.64 34.36
C GLU A 411 -15.97 -16.04 34.81
N ALA A 412 -15.24 -16.72 35.69
CA ALA A 412 -13.89 -16.33 36.10
C ALA A 412 -12.91 -16.45 34.92
N ASP A 413 -12.97 -17.55 34.17
CA ASP A 413 -12.16 -17.74 32.96
C ASP A 413 -12.41 -16.65 31.92
N ALA A 414 -13.68 -16.33 31.65
CA ALA A 414 -14.05 -15.26 30.72
C ALA A 414 -13.58 -13.87 31.22
N THR A 415 -13.64 -13.64 32.53
CA THR A 415 -13.18 -12.38 33.13
C THR A 415 -11.67 -12.24 33.00
N LEU A 416 -10.90 -13.30 33.30
CA LEU A 416 -9.45 -13.29 33.16
C LEU A 416 -9.04 -13.13 31.69
N THR A 417 -9.72 -13.84 30.78
CA THR A 417 -9.48 -13.74 29.33
C THR A 417 -9.58 -12.29 28.85
N ASN A 418 -10.70 -11.61 29.13
CA ASN A 418 -10.89 -10.22 28.72
C ASN A 418 -9.80 -9.28 29.29
N ARG A 419 -9.40 -9.48 30.55
CA ARG A 419 -8.34 -8.65 31.17
C ARG A 419 -6.96 -8.94 30.60
N VAL A 420 -6.65 -10.19 30.27
CA VAL A 420 -5.40 -10.58 29.63
C VAL A 420 -5.34 -10.03 28.21
N ASP A 421 -6.43 -10.10 27.46
CA ASP A 421 -6.54 -9.49 26.12
C ASP A 421 -6.29 -7.98 26.17
N ASP A 422 -6.84 -7.28 27.18
CA ASP A 422 -6.58 -5.85 27.42
C ASP A 422 -5.10 -5.55 27.73
N ILE A 423 -4.41 -6.45 28.47
CA ILE A 423 -3.00 -6.31 28.85
C ILE A 423 -2.06 -6.57 27.67
N VAL A 424 -2.34 -7.61 26.88
CA VAL A 424 -1.52 -8.01 25.73
C VAL A 424 -1.71 -7.04 24.57
N GLY A 425 -2.93 -6.52 24.40
CA GLY A 425 -3.30 -5.60 23.35
C GLY A 425 -3.26 -6.23 21.96
N VAL A 426 -3.53 -5.40 20.95
CA VAL A 426 -3.66 -5.82 19.54
C VAL A 426 -2.33 -6.35 18.96
N GLN A 427 -1.19 -5.94 19.52
CA GLN A 427 0.12 -6.38 19.04
C GLN A 427 0.49 -7.81 19.46
N GLY A 428 -0.22 -8.44 20.39
CA GLY A 428 0.08 -9.82 20.80
C GLY A 428 1.42 -9.97 21.52
N LEU A 429 1.88 -8.97 22.28
CA LEU A 429 3.19 -8.97 22.93
C LEU A 429 3.18 -9.74 24.27
N TRP A 430 2.87 -11.04 24.20
CA TRP A 430 2.74 -11.92 25.38
C TRP A 430 3.97 -11.94 26.28
N LEU A 431 5.17 -12.04 25.68
CA LEU A 431 6.44 -12.09 26.42
C LEU A 431 6.87 -10.75 27.01
N ASP A 432 6.42 -9.62 26.46
CA ASP A 432 6.72 -8.31 27.05
C ASP A 432 5.76 -7.99 28.20
N SER A 433 4.56 -8.56 28.16
CA SER A 433 3.50 -8.35 29.15
C SER A 433 3.45 -9.41 30.25
N TYR A 434 4.36 -10.39 30.28
CA TYR A 434 4.29 -11.55 31.20
C TYR A 434 4.19 -11.17 32.69
N GLN A 435 4.87 -10.10 33.13
CA GLN A 435 4.80 -9.62 34.52
C GLN A 435 3.41 -9.06 34.85
N ASN A 436 2.82 -8.30 33.92
CA ASN A 436 1.48 -7.75 34.08
C ASN A 436 0.42 -8.87 34.09
N ILE A 437 0.61 -9.89 33.22
CA ILE A 437 -0.23 -11.09 33.20
C ILE A 437 -0.13 -11.84 34.53
N ALA A 438 1.08 -12.02 35.08
CA ALA A 438 1.29 -12.71 36.36
C ALA A 438 0.55 -12.01 37.52
N VAL A 439 0.63 -10.67 37.57
CA VAL A 439 -0.08 -9.88 38.59
C VAL A 439 -1.59 -10.03 38.45
N GLU A 440 -2.13 -9.93 37.23
CA GLU A 440 -3.57 -10.04 36.99
C GLU A 440 -4.09 -11.47 37.22
N LEU A 441 -3.28 -12.48 36.92
CA LEU A 441 -3.56 -13.88 37.23
C LEU A 441 -3.69 -14.06 38.74
N VAL A 442 -2.72 -13.61 39.54
CA VAL A 442 -2.78 -13.72 41.01
C VAL A 442 -3.95 -12.92 41.59
N ARG A 443 -4.23 -11.73 41.05
CA ARG A 443 -5.41 -10.94 41.42
C ARG A 443 -6.72 -11.70 41.14
N SER A 444 -6.80 -12.40 40.02
CA SER A 444 -7.97 -13.22 39.66
C SER A 444 -8.09 -14.43 40.58
N ILE A 445 -6.98 -15.04 41.00
CA ILE A 445 -7.01 -16.11 42.01
C ILE A 445 -7.55 -15.60 43.34
N GLN A 446 -7.11 -14.43 43.81
CA GLN A 446 -7.62 -13.84 45.05
C GLN A 446 -9.14 -13.55 44.99
N GLN A 447 -9.67 -13.20 43.82
CA GLN A 447 -11.10 -13.00 43.62
C GLN A 447 -11.88 -14.32 43.72
N VAL A 448 -11.31 -15.43 43.22
CA VAL A 448 -11.92 -16.76 43.29
C VAL A 448 -11.80 -17.38 44.69
N GLU A 449 -10.66 -17.22 45.35
CA GLU A 449 -10.37 -17.75 46.69
C GLU A 449 -10.82 -16.81 47.83
N ALA A 450 -11.68 -15.82 47.56
CA ALA A 450 -12.04 -14.77 48.52
C ALA A 450 -12.64 -15.32 49.84
N GLU A 451 -13.33 -16.47 49.79
CA GLU A 451 -13.94 -17.13 50.95
C GLU A 451 -12.97 -18.09 51.68
N ASP A 452 -11.92 -18.57 51.03
CA ASP A 452 -10.89 -19.47 51.58
C ASP A 452 -9.48 -19.09 51.06
N PRO A 453 -8.90 -17.98 51.58
CA PRO A 453 -7.66 -17.45 51.04
C PRO A 453 -6.45 -18.33 51.36
N SER A 454 -5.59 -18.53 50.36
CA SER A 454 -4.31 -19.22 50.53
C SER A 454 -3.42 -18.59 51.60
N GLY A 455 -2.66 -19.42 52.32
CA GLY A 455 -1.65 -18.98 53.28
C GLY A 455 -0.31 -18.58 52.64
N VAL A 456 -0.17 -18.78 51.33
CA VAL A 456 1.04 -18.41 50.57
C VAL A 456 1.05 -16.89 50.35
N PRO A 457 2.15 -16.19 50.67
CA PRO A 457 2.28 -14.76 50.41
C PRO A 457 2.05 -14.42 48.93
N GLU A 458 1.38 -13.29 48.67
CA GLU A 458 1.07 -12.83 47.31
C GLU A 458 2.32 -12.71 46.43
N HIS A 459 3.42 -12.19 46.97
CA HIS A 459 4.66 -12.05 46.21
C HIS A 459 5.20 -13.40 45.71
N GLU A 460 5.05 -14.47 46.50
CA GLU A 460 5.59 -15.79 46.15
C GLU A 460 4.76 -16.42 45.02
N ARG A 461 3.45 -16.15 45.01
CA ARG A 461 2.56 -16.55 43.91
C ARG A 461 2.88 -15.78 42.63
N ILE A 462 3.12 -14.47 42.72
CA ILE A 462 3.50 -13.64 41.57
C ILE A 462 4.83 -14.11 41.00
N GLU A 463 5.87 -14.29 41.83
CA GLU A 463 7.17 -14.79 41.37
C GLU A 463 7.06 -16.19 40.73
N THR A 464 6.17 -17.03 41.24
CA THR A 464 5.90 -18.34 40.66
C THR A 464 5.19 -18.26 39.32
N ALA A 465 4.18 -17.40 39.20
CA ALA A 465 3.48 -17.16 37.95
C ALA A 465 4.42 -16.55 36.89
N GLU A 466 5.22 -15.54 37.25
CA GLU A 466 6.20 -14.92 36.34
C GLU A 466 7.19 -15.93 35.79
N ARG A 467 7.77 -16.78 36.65
CA ARG A 467 8.74 -17.81 36.24
C ARG A 467 8.11 -18.80 35.27
N ARG A 468 6.91 -19.29 35.58
CA ARG A 468 6.18 -20.25 34.74
C ARG A 468 5.79 -19.64 33.40
N LEU A 469 5.27 -18.42 33.39
CA LEU A 469 4.93 -17.74 32.14
C LEU A 469 6.16 -17.50 31.26
N LEU A 470 7.31 -17.15 31.84
CA LEU A 470 8.55 -16.97 31.09
C LEU A 470 9.09 -18.29 30.49
N GLU A 471 8.87 -19.41 31.18
CA GLU A 471 9.23 -20.76 30.73
C GLU A 471 8.26 -21.31 29.67
N ASP A 472 6.96 -21.09 29.85
CA ASP A 472 5.89 -21.77 29.12
C ASP A 472 5.39 -20.96 27.90
N LEU A 473 5.37 -19.62 27.92
CA LEU A 473 4.86 -18.80 26.80
C LEU A 473 5.70 -18.81 25.50
N PRO A 474 7.04 -18.94 25.50
CA PRO A 474 7.81 -18.95 24.26
C PRO A 474 7.40 -20.09 23.32
N THR A 475 7.37 -19.86 22.01
CA THR A 475 6.99 -20.90 21.01
C THR A 475 7.93 -22.12 21.00
N SER A 476 9.13 -21.99 21.56
CA SER A 476 10.09 -23.08 21.75
C SER A 476 9.82 -23.92 23.01
N SER A 477 8.88 -23.54 23.88
CA SER A 477 8.60 -24.25 25.13
C SER A 477 7.91 -25.59 24.87
N GLU A 478 8.06 -26.53 25.81
CA GLU A 478 7.37 -27.82 25.73
C GLU A 478 5.85 -27.64 25.89
N ALA A 479 5.42 -26.76 26.80
CA ALA A 479 4.01 -26.45 27.04
C ALA A 479 3.32 -25.88 25.79
N PHE A 480 3.95 -24.92 25.11
CA PHE A 480 3.43 -24.36 23.86
C PHE A 480 3.35 -25.42 22.76
N ASN A 481 4.40 -26.23 22.61
CA ASN A 481 4.41 -27.28 21.60
C ASN A 481 3.32 -28.33 21.86
N GLN A 482 3.11 -28.75 23.11
CA GLN A 482 2.06 -29.70 23.46
C GLN A 482 0.67 -29.17 23.09
N LEU A 483 0.33 -27.95 23.52
CA LEU A 483 -0.96 -27.33 23.18
C LEU A 483 -1.09 -27.03 21.68
N GLY A 484 0.02 -26.72 21.01
CA GLY A 484 0.07 -26.59 19.55
C GLY A 484 -0.29 -27.90 18.84
N HIS A 485 0.19 -29.04 19.33
CA HIS A 485 -0.16 -30.35 18.81
C HIS A 485 -1.64 -30.68 19.04
N GLU A 486 -2.18 -30.40 20.24
CA GLU A 486 -3.61 -30.56 20.53
C GLU A 486 -4.48 -29.68 19.60
N THR A 487 -4.05 -28.43 19.39
CA THR A 487 -4.69 -27.50 18.45
C THR A 487 -4.66 -28.03 17.02
N MET A 488 -3.54 -28.58 16.58
CA MET A 488 -3.40 -29.20 15.25
C MET A 488 -4.34 -30.40 15.09
N GLU A 489 -4.41 -31.30 16.08
CA GLU A 489 -5.32 -32.46 16.05
C GLU A 489 -6.80 -32.05 15.98
N GLN A 490 -7.18 -30.94 16.63
CA GLN A 490 -8.53 -30.40 16.59
C GLN A 490 -8.86 -29.71 15.25
N LEU A 491 -7.95 -28.86 14.75
CA LEU A 491 -8.24 -27.99 13.61
C LEU A 491 -8.05 -28.70 12.27
N LEU A 492 -7.03 -29.56 12.12
CA LEU A 492 -6.68 -30.14 10.83
C LEU A 492 -7.82 -30.95 10.19
N PRO A 493 -8.51 -31.88 10.88
CA PRO A 493 -9.60 -32.65 10.28
C PRO A 493 -10.77 -31.76 9.85
N ARG A 494 -11.07 -30.72 10.64
CA ARG A 494 -12.14 -29.75 10.35
C ARG A 494 -11.79 -28.87 9.16
N ALA A 495 -10.53 -28.43 9.06
CA ALA A 495 -10.02 -27.68 7.93
C ALA A 495 -10.07 -28.51 6.64
N ILE A 496 -9.61 -29.77 6.66
CA ILE A 496 -9.69 -30.68 5.50
C ILE A 496 -11.15 -30.88 5.08
N ALA A 497 -12.05 -31.20 6.02
CA ALA A 497 -13.47 -31.38 5.71
C ALA A 497 -14.12 -30.11 5.12
N SER A 498 -13.75 -28.94 5.64
CA SER A 498 -14.18 -27.65 5.10
C SER A 498 -13.63 -27.43 3.69
N ILE A 499 -12.37 -27.72 3.43
CA ILE A 499 -11.76 -27.60 2.09
C ILE A 499 -12.43 -28.54 1.09
N ASP A 500 -12.66 -29.80 1.47
CA ASP A 500 -13.33 -30.80 0.61
C ASP A 500 -14.76 -30.39 0.23
N LEU A 501 -15.44 -29.63 1.09
CA LEU A 501 -16.77 -29.08 0.80
C LEU A 501 -16.74 -27.92 -0.20
N HIS A 502 -15.66 -27.13 -0.22
CA HIS A 502 -15.61 -25.86 -0.95
C HIS A 502 -14.67 -25.88 -2.17
N TYR A 503 -13.80 -26.89 -2.36
CA TYR A 503 -12.76 -26.85 -3.39
C TYR A 503 -13.29 -26.71 -4.84
N SER A 504 -14.50 -27.21 -5.11
CA SER A 504 -15.13 -27.18 -6.43
C SER A 504 -15.93 -25.90 -6.70
N LEU A 505 -16.03 -24.99 -5.73
CA LEU A 505 -16.79 -23.75 -5.86
C LEU A 505 -16.05 -22.75 -6.75
N SER A 506 -16.81 -21.91 -7.46
CA SER A 506 -16.25 -20.74 -8.13
C SER A 506 -15.75 -19.71 -7.10
N ALA A 507 -14.90 -18.78 -7.50
CA ALA A 507 -14.44 -17.71 -6.61
C ALA A 507 -15.60 -16.87 -6.02
N ALA A 508 -16.68 -16.69 -6.79
CA ALA A 508 -17.88 -15.98 -6.35
C ALA A 508 -18.65 -16.78 -5.28
N ASP A 509 -18.89 -18.06 -5.53
CA ASP A 509 -19.59 -18.94 -4.58
C ASP A 509 -18.75 -19.16 -3.31
N LEU A 510 -17.42 -19.20 -3.45
CA LEU A 510 -16.48 -19.31 -2.34
C LEU A 510 -16.57 -18.09 -1.42
N GLN A 511 -16.60 -16.88 -1.99
CA GLN A 511 -16.83 -15.66 -1.22
C GLN A 511 -18.20 -15.67 -0.55
N GLU A 512 -19.25 -16.08 -1.27
CA GLU A 512 -20.61 -16.11 -0.73
C GLU A 512 -20.71 -17.04 0.49
N ALA A 513 -20.08 -18.21 0.41
CA ALA A 513 -20.10 -19.23 1.45
C ALA A 513 -19.20 -18.90 2.66
N LEU A 514 -17.99 -18.38 2.43
CA LEU A 514 -16.96 -18.28 3.46
C LEU A 514 -16.76 -16.87 4.03
N VAL A 515 -17.17 -15.82 3.32
CA VAL A 515 -17.05 -14.44 3.82
C VAL A 515 -18.38 -14.01 4.45
N PRO A 516 -18.40 -13.57 5.72
CA PRO A 516 -19.61 -13.11 6.36
C PRO A 516 -20.35 -12.04 5.53
N PRO A 517 -21.70 -12.13 5.42
CA PRO A 517 -22.47 -11.11 4.73
C PRO A 517 -22.38 -9.79 5.49
N LEU A 518 -22.50 -8.68 4.76
CA LEU A 518 -22.59 -7.36 5.37
C LEU A 518 -23.81 -7.30 6.30
N PRO A 519 -23.68 -6.70 7.49
CA PRO A 519 -24.82 -6.42 8.34
C PRO A 519 -25.85 -5.64 7.52
N LEU A 520 -27.10 -6.11 7.48
CA LEU A 520 -28.19 -5.32 6.89
C LEU A 520 -28.23 -3.98 7.63
N PRO A 521 -28.34 -2.84 6.91
CA PRO A 521 -28.57 -1.57 7.58
C PRO A 521 -29.85 -1.70 8.39
N THR A 522 -29.71 -1.65 9.72
CA THR A 522 -30.86 -1.53 10.60
C THR A 522 -31.62 -0.28 10.14
N PRO A 523 -32.95 -0.36 9.92
CA PRO A 523 -33.70 0.83 9.55
C PRO A 523 -33.47 1.86 10.65
N SER A 524 -32.78 2.94 10.29
CA SER A 524 -32.58 4.10 11.13
C SER A 524 -33.96 4.55 11.61
N THR A 525 -34.25 4.36 12.89
CA THR A 525 -35.39 4.98 13.55
C THR A 525 -35.24 6.48 13.35
N THR A 526 -36.03 7.03 12.43
CA THR A 526 -36.31 8.45 12.35
C THR A 526 -36.85 8.90 13.70
N GLY A 527 -36.11 9.73 14.44
CA GLY A 527 -36.65 10.42 15.62
C GLY A 527 -35.61 10.80 16.67
N LEU A 528 -35.53 12.10 16.94
CA LEU A 528 -34.75 12.79 17.97
C LEU A 528 -34.77 12.10 19.37
N GLY A 529 -33.67 12.25 20.11
CA GLY A 529 -33.70 12.27 21.58
C GLY A 529 -32.45 11.71 22.26
N TYR A 530 -31.76 12.57 23.02
CA TYR A 530 -30.83 12.15 24.08
C TYR A 530 -31.52 11.11 24.99
N GLY A 531 -30.91 9.93 25.18
CA GLY A 531 -31.36 8.94 26.18
C GLY A 531 -31.97 7.64 25.67
N ALA A 532 -31.53 7.09 24.53
CA ALA A 532 -31.90 5.73 24.15
C ALA A 532 -31.18 4.69 25.03
N ILE A 533 -31.94 4.01 25.90
CA ILE A 533 -31.50 2.80 26.60
C ILE A 533 -31.32 1.71 25.54
N LEU A 534 -30.09 1.27 25.32
CA LEU A 534 -29.80 0.07 24.55
C LEU A 534 -30.45 -1.12 25.27
N THR A 535 -31.56 -1.64 24.75
CA THR A 535 -31.97 -3.00 25.15
C THR A 535 -30.91 -3.96 24.63
N PRO A 536 -30.22 -4.72 25.50
CA PRO A 536 -29.18 -5.63 25.08
C PRO A 536 -29.77 -6.64 24.10
N VAL A 537 -29.14 -6.75 22.93
CA VAL A 537 -29.43 -7.82 21.98
C VAL A 537 -29.27 -9.14 22.75
N PRO A 538 -30.30 -10.02 22.79
CA PRO A 538 -30.16 -11.29 23.48
C PRO A 538 -28.97 -12.04 22.86
N PRO A 539 -28.09 -12.64 23.68
CA PRO A 539 -26.93 -13.35 23.17
C PRO A 539 -27.42 -14.44 22.18
N PRO A 540 -26.69 -14.67 21.08
CA PRO A 540 -27.04 -15.72 20.14
C PRO A 540 -27.21 -17.06 20.89
N GLN A 541 -28.36 -17.71 20.71
CA GLN A 541 -28.76 -18.91 21.44
C GLN A 541 -28.02 -20.19 21.00
N THR A 542 -27.09 -20.08 20.08
CA THR A 542 -26.21 -21.17 19.65
C THR A 542 -24.80 -20.91 20.18
N PRO A 543 -24.11 -21.91 20.77
CA PRO A 543 -22.69 -21.77 21.05
C PRO A 543 -21.99 -21.39 19.75
N VAL A 544 -21.44 -20.18 19.70
CA VAL A 544 -20.62 -19.73 18.56
C VAL A 544 -19.35 -20.58 18.64
N ASP A 545 -19.20 -21.51 17.70
CA ASP A 545 -18.01 -22.31 17.53
C ASP A 545 -16.81 -21.36 17.36
N PRO A 546 -15.89 -21.28 18.34
CA PRO A 546 -14.87 -20.24 18.39
C PRO A 546 -13.88 -20.35 17.23
N ASP A 547 -13.70 -21.56 16.70
CA ASP A 547 -12.74 -21.81 15.62
C ASP A 547 -13.37 -21.69 14.23
N LEU A 548 -14.70 -21.58 14.13
CA LEU A 548 -15.40 -21.66 12.85
C LEU A 548 -14.97 -20.53 11.91
N ASP A 549 -14.80 -19.32 12.44
CA ASP A 549 -14.33 -18.18 11.65
C ASP A 549 -12.89 -18.39 11.14
N LEU A 550 -12.00 -18.85 12.02
CA LEU A 550 -10.61 -19.19 11.68
C LEU A 550 -10.56 -20.25 10.57
N ILE A 551 -11.33 -21.33 10.71
CA ILE A 551 -11.41 -22.40 9.72
C ILE A 551 -11.94 -21.87 8.39
N LYS A 552 -12.96 -21.01 8.39
CA LYS A 552 -13.50 -20.41 7.15
C LYS A 552 -12.46 -19.54 6.45
N ARG A 553 -11.76 -18.67 7.19
CA ARG A 553 -10.69 -17.81 6.63
C ARG A 553 -9.54 -18.65 6.07
N PHE A 554 -9.09 -19.64 6.82
CA PHE A 554 -8.04 -20.57 6.38
C PHE A 554 -8.47 -21.38 5.15
N THR A 555 -9.70 -21.92 5.14
CA THR A 555 -10.28 -22.64 4.00
C THR A 555 -10.29 -21.78 2.75
N HIS A 556 -10.75 -20.53 2.86
CA HIS A 556 -10.81 -19.61 1.72
C HIS A 556 -9.42 -19.39 1.11
N ILE A 557 -8.42 -19.11 1.94
CA ILE A 557 -7.02 -18.92 1.49
C ILE A 557 -6.53 -20.18 0.76
N VAL A 558 -6.67 -21.35 1.39
CA VAL A 558 -6.15 -22.62 0.84
C VAL A 558 -6.84 -22.98 -0.47
N VAL A 559 -8.16 -22.87 -0.56
CA VAL A 559 -8.92 -23.21 -1.78
C VAL A 559 -8.56 -22.27 -2.93
N LEU A 560 -8.59 -20.96 -2.70
CA LEU A 560 -8.26 -19.99 -3.75
C LEU A 560 -6.81 -20.14 -4.21
N HIS A 561 -5.89 -20.34 -3.25
CA HIS A 561 -4.48 -20.63 -3.53
C HIS A 561 -4.31 -21.89 -4.38
N TRP A 562 -4.98 -22.98 -4.01
CA TRP A 562 -4.91 -24.24 -4.75
C TRP A 562 -5.42 -24.07 -6.19
N GLN A 563 -6.55 -23.38 -6.37
CA GLN A 563 -7.13 -23.12 -7.68
C GLN A 563 -6.21 -22.28 -8.59
N VAL A 564 -5.40 -21.37 -8.03
CA VAL A 564 -4.44 -20.58 -8.79
C VAL A 564 -3.14 -21.33 -9.07
N TRP A 565 -2.57 -22.01 -8.08
CA TRP A 565 -1.18 -22.47 -8.12
C TRP A 565 -0.97 -23.97 -8.40
N SER A 566 -2.00 -24.81 -8.23
CA SER A 566 -1.87 -26.27 -8.38
C SER A 566 -1.27 -26.65 -9.73
N GLU A 567 -1.91 -26.28 -10.83
CA GLU A 567 -1.43 -26.60 -12.20
C GLU A 567 -0.20 -25.78 -12.61
N LEU A 568 0.01 -24.59 -12.04
CA LEU A 568 1.15 -23.73 -12.41
C LEU A 568 2.46 -24.16 -11.74
N VAL A 569 2.40 -24.69 -10.53
CA VAL A 569 3.58 -24.93 -9.68
C VAL A 569 3.59 -26.35 -9.16
N TYR A 570 2.55 -26.77 -8.43
CA TYR A 570 2.61 -27.98 -7.62
C TYR A 570 2.46 -29.28 -8.40
N LEU A 571 1.55 -29.31 -9.37
CA LEU A 571 1.23 -30.44 -10.22
C LEU A 571 1.82 -30.30 -11.62
N ALA A 572 2.41 -29.14 -11.93
CA ALA A 572 3.05 -28.89 -13.22
C ALA A 572 4.06 -30.00 -13.54
N PRO A 573 4.05 -30.56 -14.76
CA PRO A 573 5.03 -31.55 -15.17
C PRO A 573 6.43 -30.96 -15.01
N GLN A 574 7.37 -31.79 -14.57
CA GLN A 574 8.76 -31.37 -14.58
C GLN A 574 9.14 -31.13 -16.03
N ASP A 575 9.63 -29.94 -16.32
CA ASP A 575 10.39 -29.73 -17.54
C ASP A 575 11.53 -30.75 -17.45
N GLU A 576 11.43 -31.87 -18.17
CA GLU A 576 12.56 -32.76 -18.34
C GLU A 576 13.65 -31.87 -18.93
N GLU A 577 14.60 -31.45 -18.09
CA GLU A 577 15.86 -30.95 -18.59
C GLU A 577 16.33 -32.03 -19.56
N HIS A 578 16.23 -31.75 -20.86
CA HIS A 578 16.92 -32.54 -21.86
C HIS A 578 18.40 -32.45 -21.47
N GLU A 579 18.87 -33.47 -20.74
CA GLU A 579 20.27 -33.89 -20.72
C GLU A 579 20.64 -34.37 -22.13
N ASP A 580 20.57 -33.47 -23.12
CA ASP A 580 21.15 -33.69 -24.43
C ASP A 580 22.58 -33.12 -24.41
N ASP A 581 23.51 -34.07 -24.27
CA ASP A 581 24.92 -34.04 -24.65
C ASP A 581 25.87 -33.03 -23.97
N VAL A 582 26.30 -33.37 -22.75
CA VAL A 582 27.65 -33.00 -22.29
C VAL A 582 28.65 -34.08 -22.72
N GLU A 583 29.18 -33.97 -23.94
CA GLU A 583 30.37 -34.73 -24.33
C GLU A 583 31.65 -33.99 -23.85
N PRO A 584 32.58 -34.64 -23.13
CA PRO A 584 33.71 -33.96 -22.51
C PRO A 584 34.89 -33.79 -23.47
N GLY A 585 35.00 -32.59 -24.06
CA GLY A 585 36.26 -31.86 -24.26
C GLY A 585 37.27 -32.35 -25.30
N ARG A 586 37.59 -31.47 -26.27
CA ARG A 586 38.99 -31.12 -26.61
C ARG A 586 39.09 -29.81 -27.41
N ARG A 587 40.16 -29.08 -27.08
CA ARG A 587 40.51 -27.72 -27.53
C ARG A 587 41.00 -27.66 -28.99
N ARG A 588 40.82 -26.45 -29.56
CA ARG A 588 41.68 -25.68 -30.49
C ARG A 588 41.64 -25.94 -32.02
N ALA A 589 41.35 -24.84 -32.73
CA ALA A 589 42.16 -24.18 -33.78
C ALA A 589 41.53 -24.03 -35.18
N ARG A 590 41.43 -22.75 -35.60
CA ARG A 590 41.62 -22.14 -36.94
C ARG A 590 41.62 -23.06 -38.18
N GLY A 591 40.83 -22.69 -39.19
CA GLY A 591 41.26 -22.81 -40.59
C GLY A 591 40.18 -22.94 -41.67
N ARG A 592 39.92 -21.83 -42.39
CA ARG A 592 39.69 -21.67 -43.85
C ARG A 592 39.21 -22.86 -44.73
N LYS A 593 38.19 -22.51 -45.54
CA LYS A 593 37.99 -22.70 -46.99
C LYS A 593 37.73 -24.12 -47.57
N ALA A 594 36.53 -24.20 -48.17
CA ALA A 594 36.23 -24.48 -49.59
C ALA A 594 36.31 -25.92 -50.16
N GLU A 595 35.45 -26.12 -51.17
CA GLU A 595 35.34 -27.20 -52.17
C GLU A 595 34.61 -28.47 -51.67
N SER A 596 33.35 -28.73 -52.03
CA SER A 596 32.70 -29.01 -53.33
C SER A 596 33.02 -30.38 -53.92
N GLU A 597 31.94 -31.03 -54.37
CA GLU A 597 31.78 -32.07 -55.40
C GLU A 597 31.27 -33.44 -54.90
N VAL A 598 30.02 -33.78 -55.26
CA VAL A 598 29.59 -34.71 -56.36
C VAL A 598 29.56 -36.15 -55.85
N GLY A 599 28.60 -37.03 -56.11
CA GLY A 599 27.29 -37.13 -56.77
C GLY A 599 26.61 -38.34 -56.06
N ASP A 600 25.54 -39.01 -56.45
CA ASP A 600 24.64 -39.08 -57.59
C ASP A 600 23.60 -40.15 -57.19
N GLY A 601 22.43 -40.16 -57.82
CA GLY A 601 21.58 -41.36 -57.99
C GLY A 601 20.47 -41.52 -56.95
N GLU A 602 19.21 -41.17 -57.23
CA GLU A 602 18.23 -41.79 -58.17
C GLU A 602 17.20 -42.68 -57.44
N GLY A 603 15.92 -42.50 -57.81
CA GLY A 603 14.79 -43.42 -57.52
C GLY A 603 13.71 -42.81 -56.61
N SER A 604 12.68 -42.11 -57.12
CA SER A 604 11.42 -42.67 -57.68
C SER A 604 10.63 -43.45 -56.60
N GLU A 605 9.37 -43.20 -56.23
CA GLU A 605 8.21 -42.64 -56.95
C GLU A 605 6.99 -42.55 -55.98
N ARG A 606 6.01 -41.68 -56.31
CA ARG A 606 4.53 -41.76 -56.07
C ARG A 606 3.98 -41.55 -54.63
N SER A 607 3.30 -40.43 -54.34
CA SER A 607 1.89 -40.04 -54.64
C SER A 607 0.87 -40.82 -53.77
N SER A 608 -0.15 -40.28 -53.11
CA SER A 608 -1.03 -39.15 -53.43
C SER A 608 -1.91 -38.78 -52.22
N SER A 609 -2.30 -37.50 -52.11
CA SER A 609 -3.50 -37.04 -51.38
C SER A 609 -4.80 -37.49 -52.09
N PRO A 610 -5.98 -37.33 -51.47
CA PRO A 610 -6.87 -36.24 -51.90
C PRO A 610 -7.77 -35.62 -50.81
N SER A 611 -8.25 -34.40 -51.07
CA SER A 611 -9.47 -33.75 -50.49
C SER A 611 -10.64 -33.86 -51.52
N PRO A 612 -11.81 -33.13 -51.48
CA PRO A 612 -12.57 -32.37 -50.46
C PRO A 612 -14.14 -32.54 -50.53
N ALA A 613 -14.90 -31.73 -49.73
CA ALA A 613 -16.16 -31.00 -50.05
C ALA A 613 -17.55 -31.37 -49.45
N GLY A 614 -18.34 -30.30 -49.14
CA GLY A 614 -19.81 -30.19 -48.93
C GLY A 614 -20.20 -29.62 -47.53
N PHE A 615 -20.70 -28.39 -47.26
CA PHE A 615 -21.73 -27.46 -47.79
C PHE A 615 -23.20 -27.89 -47.59
N VAL A 616 -23.98 -27.18 -46.75
CA VAL A 616 -25.42 -26.76 -46.90
C VAL A 616 -25.80 -25.74 -45.77
N GLU A 617 -26.66 -24.78 -46.14
CA GLU A 617 -27.12 -23.55 -45.45
C GLU A 617 -28.68 -23.48 -45.36
N CYS A 618 -29.23 -22.39 -44.77
CA CYS A 618 -30.63 -21.85 -44.70
C CYS A 618 -31.54 -22.26 -43.51
N GLY A 619 -32.38 -21.41 -42.89
CA GLY A 619 -32.85 -20.05 -43.22
C GLY A 619 -33.81 -19.42 -42.15
N HIS A 620 -34.31 -18.21 -42.45
CA HIS A 620 -34.89 -17.14 -41.61
C HIS A 620 -36.44 -17.12 -41.38
N HIS A 621 -36.84 -16.27 -40.39
CA HIS A 621 -38.05 -15.41 -40.24
C HIS A 621 -39.37 -15.92 -39.59
N LEU A 622 -39.88 -15.20 -38.56
CA LEU A 622 -41.06 -14.27 -38.59
C LEU A 622 -41.48 -13.73 -37.19
N ILE A 623 -42.00 -12.49 -37.16
CA ILE A 623 -42.56 -11.73 -36.02
C ILE A 623 -44.11 -11.91 -35.97
N PRO A 624 -44.81 -11.67 -34.84
CA PRO A 624 -45.74 -10.53 -34.80
C PRO A 624 -45.81 -9.76 -33.45
N SER A 625 -46.39 -8.57 -33.54
CA SER A 625 -46.43 -7.42 -32.62
C SER A 625 -47.76 -7.21 -31.86
N SER A 626 -47.69 -6.65 -30.64
CA SER A 626 -48.64 -5.71 -29.99
C SER A 626 -48.07 -5.33 -28.61
N GLY A 627 -48.00 -4.10 -28.08
CA GLY A 627 -48.61 -2.81 -28.40
C GLY A 627 -49.42 -2.29 -27.20
N THR A 628 -48.81 -1.57 -26.25
CA THR A 628 -49.43 -0.46 -25.46
C THR A 628 -48.38 0.34 -24.68
N ALA A 629 -48.59 1.66 -24.63
CA ALA A 629 -47.68 2.69 -24.19
C ALA A 629 -47.84 3.07 -22.70
N GLY A 630 -46.78 3.62 -22.10
CA GLY A 630 -46.79 4.30 -20.79
C GLY A 630 -45.48 5.06 -20.55
N ALA A 631 -45.57 6.38 -20.42
CA ALA A 631 -44.50 7.37 -20.53
C ALA A 631 -43.46 7.47 -19.37
N ARG A 632 -42.21 7.76 -19.78
CA ARG A 632 -41.22 8.75 -19.24
C ARG A 632 -40.81 8.75 -17.76
N SER A 633 -39.51 8.54 -17.52
CA SER A 633 -38.60 9.58 -16.99
C SER A 633 -37.14 9.27 -17.35
N ASP A 634 -36.51 10.14 -18.12
CA ASP A 634 -35.11 10.01 -18.56
C ASP A 634 -34.15 10.44 -17.44
N GLY A 635 -33.55 9.45 -16.77
CA GLY A 635 -32.28 9.61 -16.06
C GLY A 635 -31.20 8.96 -16.92
N ALA A 636 -30.27 9.75 -17.45
CA ALA A 636 -29.17 9.25 -18.28
C ALA A 636 -28.22 8.40 -17.44
N GLY A 637 -28.52 7.10 -17.35
CA GLY A 637 -27.63 6.07 -16.84
C GLY A 637 -26.56 5.77 -17.88
N TRP A 638 -25.30 5.78 -17.46
CA TRP A 638 -24.22 5.13 -18.18
C TRP A 638 -24.51 3.63 -18.18
N VAL A 639 -25.09 3.14 -19.28
CA VAL A 639 -25.24 1.71 -19.54
C VAL A 639 -23.85 1.19 -19.91
N GLY A 640 -23.19 0.54 -18.95
CA GLY A 640 -22.00 -0.24 -19.23
C GLY A 640 -22.38 -1.41 -20.13
N SER A 641 -21.98 -1.33 -21.41
CA SER A 641 -22.05 -2.48 -22.32
C SER A 641 -21.04 -3.53 -21.84
N SER A 642 -21.49 -4.78 -21.69
CA SER A 642 -20.65 -5.95 -21.39
C SER A 642 -19.43 -6.05 -22.33
N ASP A 643 -19.56 -5.56 -23.56
CA ASP A 643 -18.52 -5.65 -24.59
C ASP A 643 -17.29 -4.77 -24.32
N ALA A 644 -17.47 -3.63 -23.62
CA ALA A 644 -16.36 -2.71 -23.35
C ALA A 644 -15.42 -3.25 -22.26
N LEU A 645 -15.93 -4.12 -21.38
CA LEU A 645 -15.14 -4.74 -20.33
C LEU A 645 -14.33 -5.94 -20.87
N ASP A 646 -14.92 -6.72 -21.79
CA ASP A 646 -14.21 -7.80 -22.49
C ASP A 646 -13.07 -7.25 -23.36
N GLU A 647 -13.23 -6.07 -23.97
CA GLU A 647 -12.17 -5.39 -24.74
C GLU A 647 -11.02 -4.91 -23.83
N LEU A 648 -11.33 -4.45 -22.61
CA LEU A 648 -10.33 -4.05 -21.60
C LEU A 648 -9.63 -5.24 -20.93
N LEU A 649 -10.29 -6.40 -20.83
CA LEU A 649 -9.73 -7.65 -20.31
C LEU A 649 -8.91 -8.43 -21.35
N SER A 650 -9.09 -8.15 -22.65
CA SER A 650 -8.44 -8.86 -23.75
C SER A 650 -7.21 -8.18 -24.36
N HIS A 651 -6.87 -6.95 -23.95
CA HIS A 651 -5.70 -6.24 -24.45
C HIS A 651 -4.41 -6.60 -23.68
N ASP A 652 -3.63 -7.50 -24.29
CA ASP A 652 -2.23 -7.80 -23.97
C ASP A 652 -1.31 -6.60 -24.32
N GLY A 653 -1.26 -5.62 -23.41
CA GLY A 653 -0.24 -4.57 -23.40
C GLY A 653 0.89 -4.94 -22.43
N GLU A 654 2.15 -4.76 -22.86
CA GLU A 654 3.36 -5.03 -22.08
C GLU A 654 3.23 -4.57 -20.61
N MET A 655 3.34 -5.55 -19.68
CA MET A 655 3.23 -5.33 -18.25
C MET A 655 4.54 -4.79 -17.66
N GLU A 656 4.75 -3.48 -17.76
CA GLU A 656 5.66 -2.79 -16.84
C GLU A 656 4.98 -2.67 -15.47
N GLY A 657 5.48 -3.43 -14.50
CA GLY A 657 4.96 -3.44 -13.14
C GLY A 657 5.40 -2.20 -12.35
N PRO A 658 4.49 -1.41 -11.76
CA PRO A 658 4.84 -0.44 -10.74
C PRO A 658 5.04 -1.15 -9.38
N ASP A 659 5.92 -0.59 -8.55
CA ASP A 659 5.96 -0.88 -7.11
C ASP A 659 4.54 -0.71 -6.55
N SER A 660 4.03 -1.76 -5.91
CA SER A 660 2.66 -1.81 -5.41
C SER A 660 2.48 -0.85 -4.23
N PRO A 661 1.42 -0.03 -4.19
CA PRO A 661 0.99 0.62 -2.97
C PRO A 661 0.23 -0.38 -2.10
N GLU A 662 0.49 -0.32 -0.79
CA GLU A 662 -0.27 -1.02 0.25
C GLU A 662 -1.71 -0.49 0.29
N VAL A 663 -2.67 -1.40 0.08
CA VAL A 663 -4.07 -1.19 0.49
C VAL A 663 -4.10 -1.34 2.01
N SER A 664 -4.19 -0.22 2.73
CA SER A 664 -4.19 -0.21 4.19
C SER A 664 -5.47 -0.85 4.73
N LYS A 665 -5.34 -2.07 5.26
CA LYS A 665 -6.05 -2.50 6.46
C LYS A 665 -4.98 -2.75 7.51
N ASP A 666 -4.93 -1.90 8.53
CA ASP A 666 -4.89 -2.32 9.93
C ASP A 666 -4.52 -1.17 10.88
N ALA A 667 -5.29 -1.11 11.96
CA ALA A 667 -4.94 -0.43 13.19
C ALA A 667 -4.00 -1.34 13.99
N SER A 668 -2.70 -1.23 13.75
CA SER A 668 -1.67 -1.83 14.61
C SER A 668 -0.34 -1.13 14.33
N GLY A 669 -0.10 -0.06 15.07
CA GLY A 669 1.10 0.77 14.97
C GLY A 669 1.90 0.72 16.26
N MET A 670 3.06 0.08 16.15
CA MET A 670 4.14 -0.15 17.13
C MET A 670 3.94 -1.30 18.09
#